data_AF-R5D191-F1
#
_entry.id   AF-R5D191-F1
#
_cell.length_a   1.000
_cell.length_b   1.000
_cell.length_c   1.000
_cell.angle_alpha   90.00
_cell.angle_beta   90.00
_cell.angle_gamma   90.00
#
_symmetry.space_group_name_H-M   'P 1'
#
loop_
_entity.id
_entity.type
_entity.pdbx_description
1 polymer ?
#
loop_
_entity_poly.entity_id
_entity_poly.type
_entity_poly.pdbx_seq_one_letter_code
_entity_poly.pdbx_strand_id
1 'polypeptide(L)'
;MTTNNRIKVLFSGHRILIVVLLCLFGLSVVQSRQPNKKKPRKSTNERVYLVHADVTNYDMFGDNPTAQVLKGRVAFRHNGARLFCDSAYLYQESNSFKAFGHVKMYQGDTLSLFSDYAYYDGNDQMAEARYNVVLKHRGTTLYTDSLNYDRLYGIGYFFEGGKMVDKKNVLVSDWGEYDTETRNAVFNYNVNLKNPKFVLTTDTLHYDTRTSMAHIVGPSKITSGKSTIYTSQGYYDTNKEKARLYGRSRLTNNGKELTGDSLFYNEKTGISQGFHNVVYKDSLNKNQLNSNYFWYNEKTGFAFATDSAVMMDFSQRDTLYLHSDTMKVYTFNINTDSVYRVAHCYNKVRAFRPDVQAVCDSLIYNTKDSCLIMYKDPITWNANRQLLGEVIEVFMKDSTIDRAHVINQALSIEQLPDSIHFNQISSREMFGYFENGEIRKTEAIGNVLAVYYLEEDKDSSLTNMAYIETDTMRMFMRNRQLETLWTCKSQNVMYPITQTPVAKSKLPSFAWFDYVRPLDKNDIFVWRGKKSGTELKNIPRRSAPLQHISSGSVVSVESEVKPVAGAEQSKPADGADAKQTSSADGVSEKQKTAGSPESKPESAPVPASDSVKDSDVQTAPGGETKTEAKTDVELKDNK
;
A
#
# COMPACT_ATOMS: atom_id res chain seq x y z
N MET A 1 20.16 50.52 -45.42
CA MET A 1 19.10 49.50 -45.19
C MET A 1 19.81 48.17 -44.97
N THR A 2 19.47 47.30 -44.02
CA THR A 2 18.28 47.21 -43.15
C THR A 2 18.61 46.96 -41.67
N THR A 3 17.71 47.44 -40.83
CA THR A 3 17.49 47.18 -39.40
C THR A 3 17.89 45.80 -38.86
N ASN A 4 18.79 45.75 -37.87
CA ASN A 4 18.80 44.66 -36.87
C ASN A 4 19.50 45.00 -35.54
N ASN A 5 19.16 46.14 -34.90
CA ASN A 5 19.82 46.55 -33.64
C ASN A 5 18.94 47.36 -32.66
N ARG A 6 17.65 47.00 -32.49
CA ARG A 6 16.72 47.67 -31.56
C ARG A 6 15.94 46.78 -30.58
N ILE A 7 16.28 45.49 -30.46
CA ILE A 7 15.58 44.55 -29.54
C ILE A 7 16.53 43.96 -28.47
N LYS A 8 17.35 44.82 -27.83
CA LYS A 8 18.11 44.46 -26.61
C LYS A 8 17.99 45.46 -25.45
N VAL A 9 17.30 46.59 -25.64
CA VAL A 9 17.16 47.66 -24.62
C VAL A 9 15.84 47.59 -23.83
N LEU A 10 14.82 46.88 -24.33
CA LEU A 10 13.48 46.84 -23.73
C LEU A 10 13.27 45.77 -22.63
N PHE A 11 14.18 44.81 -22.46
CA PHE A 11 13.99 43.67 -21.54
C PHE A 11 14.91 43.64 -20.30
N SER A 12 15.80 44.63 -20.11
CA SER A 12 16.61 44.72 -18.87
C SER A 12 15.81 45.23 -17.66
N GLY A 13 14.87 46.15 -17.87
CA GLY A 13 14.06 46.74 -16.79
C GLY A 13 13.07 45.77 -16.12
N HIS A 14 12.53 44.81 -16.87
CA HIS A 14 11.50 43.90 -16.35
C HIS A 14 12.06 42.84 -15.39
N ARG A 15 13.33 42.42 -15.51
CA ARG A 15 13.94 41.48 -14.55
C ARG A 15 14.12 42.11 -13.17
N ILE A 16 14.55 43.37 -13.10
CA ILE A 16 14.67 44.10 -11.83
C ILE A 16 13.27 44.33 -11.24
N LEU A 17 12.29 44.73 -12.07
CA LEU A 17 10.94 45.00 -11.59
C LEU A 17 10.23 43.72 -11.08
N ILE A 18 10.43 42.56 -11.72
CA ILE A 18 9.92 41.25 -11.26
C ILE A 18 10.63 40.78 -9.98
N VAL A 19 11.95 40.96 -9.86
CA VAL A 19 12.68 40.61 -8.62
C VAL A 19 12.26 41.53 -7.47
N VAL A 20 12.06 42.83 -7.71
CA VAL A 20 11.54 43.76 -6.70
C VAL A 20 10.10 43.41 -6.32
N LEU A 21 9.25 43.02 -7.27
CA LEU A 21 7.89 42.52 -6.99
C LEU A 21 7.90 41.20 -6.19
N LEU A 22 8.79 40.27 -6.49
CA LEU A 22 8.97 39.02 -5.72
C LEU A 22 9.52 39.29 -4.31
N CYS A 23 10.45 40.23 -4.15
CA CYS A 23 10.93 40.66 -2.83
C CYS A 23 9.83 41.39 -2.02
N LEU A 24 9.02 42.24 -2.66
CA LEU A 24 7.86 42.88 -2.03
C LEU A 24 6.73 41.88 -1.70
N PHE A 25 6.53 40.86 -2.53
CA PHE A 25 5.59 39.77 -2.25
C PHE A 25 6.10 38.88 -1.10
N GLY A 26 7.40 38.59 -1.06
CA GLY A 26 8.04 37.92 0.07
C GLY A 26 7.91 38.71 1.37
N LEU A 27 8.16 40.03 1.34
CA LEU A 27 7.98 40.93 2.49
C LEU A 27 6.52 41.00 2.95
N SER A 28 5.56 41.06 2.04
CA SER A 28 4.13 41.10 2.39
C SER A 28 3.58 39.76 2.89
N VAL A 29 4.12 38.61 2.45
CA VAL A 29 3.83 37.30 3.04
C VAL A 29 4.48 37.15 4.44
N VAL A 30 5.67 37.69 4.66
CA VAL A 30 6.28 37.74 6.00
C VAL A 30 5.50 38.67 6.94
N GLN A 31 4.95 39.79 6.44
CA GLN A 31 4.08 40.68 7.22
C GLN A 31 2.64 40.17 7.38
N SER A 32 2.15 39.23 6.55
CA SER A 32 0.83 38.62 6.69
C SER A 32 0.77 37.56 7.80
N ARG A 33 1.93 37.00 8.19
CA ARG A 33 2.10 36.36 9.51
C ARG A 33 2.15 37.44 10.60
N GLN A 34 1.01 38.08 10.87
CA GLN A 34 0.86 38.80 12.12
C GLN A 34 1.14 37.80 13.27
N PRO A 35 2.09 38.08 14.18
CA PRO A 35 2.15 37.33 15.42
C PRO A 35 0.77 37.48 16.07
N ASN A 36 0.18 36.34 16.46
CA ASN A 36 -1.17 36.30 17.03
C ASN A 36 -1.25 37.40 18.11
N LYS A 37 -2.06 38.45 17.87
CA LYS A 37 -1.91 39.72 18.58
C LYS A 37 -2.06 39.47 20.08
N LYS A 38 -0.93 39.38 20.79
CA LYS A 38 -0.93 39.21 22.25
C LYS A 38 -1.76 40.36 22.80
N LYS A 39 -2.86 40.03 23.49
CA LYS A 39 -3.75 41.03 24.07
C LYS A 39 -2.87 42.00 24.86
N PRO A 40 -3.02 43.33 24.71
CA PRO A 40 -2.22 44.26 25.50
C PRO A 40 -2.41 43.91 26.98
N ARG A 41 -1.29 43.72 27.72
CA ARG A 41 -1.33 43.36 29.14
C ARG A 41 -2.18 44.40 29.86
N LYS A 42 -3.37 44.00 30.32
CA LYS A 42 -4.19 44.86 31.18
C LYS A 42 -3.48 44.93 32.53
N SER A 43 -2.93 46.09 32.86
CA SER A 43 -2.47 46.38 34.21
C SER A 43 -3.60 46.08 35.20
N THR A 44 -3.34 45.18 36.15
CA THR A 44 -4.25 44.87 37.26
C THR A 44 -3.78 45.60 38.50
N ASN A 45 -4.66 46.39 39.13
CA ASN A 45 -4.39 47.03 40.43
C ASN A 45 -4.35 46.05 41.62
N GLU A 46 -4.29 44.74 41.35
CA GLU A 46 -4.23 43.72 42.40
C GLU A 46 -2.80 43.61 42.94
N ARG A 47 -2.67 43.63 44.27
CA ARG A 47 -1.39 43.55 44.97
C ARG A 47 -1.18 42.14 45.52
N VAL A 48 0.08 41.72 45.61
CA VAL A 48 0.44 40.51 46.37
C VAL A 48 0.18 40.77 47.86
N TYR A 49 -0.68 39.95 48.45
CA TYR A 49 -0.98 40.01 49.88
C TYR A 49 -0.12 39.01 50.64
N LEU A 50 0.64 39.48 51.63
CA LEU A 50 1.19 38.63 52.69
C LEU A 50 0.04 38.13 53.56
N VAL A 51 -0.08 36.81 53.70
CA VAL A 51 -1.10 36.12 54.50
C VAL A 51 -0.54 35.71 55.86
N HIS A 52 0.69 35.20 55.89
CA HIS A 52 1.38 34.78 57.11
C HIS A 52 2.91 34.83 56.94
N ALA A 53 3.62 35.12 58.03
CA ALA A 53 5.04 34.83 58.24
C ALA A 53 5.29 34.77 59.75
N ASP A 54 6.14 33.84 60.21
CA ASP A 54 6.43 33.69 61.65
C ASP A 54 7.30 34.85 62.19
N VAL A 55 8.21 35.36 61.36
CA VAL A 55 9.04 36.54 61.63
C VAL A 55 9.02 37.47 60.42
N THR A 56 8.84 38.77 60.69
CA THR A 56 8.86 39.84 59.70
C THR A 56 9.88 40.89 60.15
N ASN A 57 10.84 41.23 59.30
CA ASN A 57 11.82 42.29 59.53
C ASN A 57 11.89 43.24 58.32
N TYR A 58 12.19 44.51 58.58
CA TYR A 58 12.46 45.50 57.54
C TYR A 58 13.61 46.39 58.03
N ASP A 59 14.69 46.43 57.26
CA ASP A 59 15.88 47.19 57.58
C ASP A 59 16.30 48.03 56.36
N MET A 60 16.07 49.33 56.45
CA MET A 60 16.36 50.31 55.41
C MET A 60 17.86 50.63 55.29
N PHE A 61 18.70 50.12 56.21
CA PHE A 61 20.15 50.32 56.23
C PHE A 61 20.95 49.02 56.03
N GLY A 62 20.26 47.88 55.90
CA GLY A 62 20.87 46.57 55.64
C GLY A 62 21.03 46.23 54.16
N ASP A 63 21.49 45.01 53.87
CA ASP A 63 21.87 44.55 52.51
C ASP A 63 20.75 44.54 51.46
N ASN A 64 19.48 44.65 51.86
CA ASN A 64 18.31 44.69 50.97
C ASN A 64 17.32 45.79 51.41
N PRO A 65 17.65 47.08 51.25
CA PRO A 65 16.94 48.20 51.90
C PRO A 65 15.52 48.43 51.40
N THR A 66 15.13 47.82 50.27
CA THR A 66 13.77 47.88 49.68
C THR A 66 12.94 46.62 49.92
N ALA A 67 13.47 45.63 50.66
CA ALA A 67 12.84 44.34 50.89
C ALA A 67 12.32 44.18 52.32
N GLN A 68 11.08 43.74 52.46
CA GLN A 68 10.59 43.17 53.71
C GLN A 68 11.03 41.70 53.79
N VAL A 69 11.84 41.36 54.80
CA VAL A 69 12.40 40.02 55.02
C VAL A 69 11.43 39.20 55.86
N LEU A 70 11.00 38.06 55.32
CA LEU A 70 9.99 37.18 55.90
C LEU A 70 10.60 35.80 56.15
N LYS A 71 10.41 35.24 57.34
CA LYS A 71 10.95 33.92 57.72
C LYS A 71 9.89 33.08 58.45
N GLY A 72 9.90 31.79 58.18
CA GLY A 72 9.02 30.79 58.79
C GLY A 72 7.62 30.78 58.17
N ARG A 73 7.30 29.66 57.50
CA ARG A 73 5.96 29.32 56.98
C ARG A 73 5.30 30.44 56.18
N VAL A 74 6.07 31.15 55.37
CA VAL A 74 5.61 32.34 54.66
C VAL A 74 4.52 31.96 53.66
N ALA A 75 3.43 32.71 53.65
CA ALA A 75 2.28 32.49 52.77
C ALA A 75 1.83 33.79 52.11
N PHE A 76 1.63 33.76 50.79
CA PHE A 76 1.11 34.86 49.98
C PHE A 76 -0.18 34.48 49.25
N ARG A 77 -0.97 35.49 48.88
CA ARG A 77 -2.14 35.36 48.01
C ARG A 77 -2.15 36.44 46.94
N HIS A 78 -2.40 36.06 45.68
CA HIS A 78 -2.54 36.99 44.57
C HIS A 78 -3.41 36.42 43.44
N ASN A 79 -4.46 37.13 43.03
CA ASN A 79 -5.41 36.76 41.98
C ASN A 79 -5.85 35.28 42.09
N GLY A 80 -6.47 34.94 43.24
CA GLY A 80 -6.95 33.60 43.58
C GLY A 80 -5.87 32.53 43.88
N ALA A 81 -4.61 32.73 43.50
CA ALA A 81 -3.53 31.79 43.80
C ALA A 81 -3.01 31.95 45.23
N ARG A 82 -2.49 30.85 45.77
CA ARG A 82 -1.85 30.76 47.09
C ARG A 82 -0.42 30.29 46.90
N LEU A 83 0.54 30.99 47.49
CA LEU A 83 1.97 30.69 47.38
C LEU A 83 2.57 30.51 48.77
N PHE A 84 3.39 29.49 48.97
CA PHE A 84 3.97 29.12 50.26
C PHE A 84 5.47 28.86 50.12
N CYS A 85 6.27 29.22 51.12
CA CYS A 85 7.71 28.94 51.19
C CYS A 85 8.26 29.04 52.62
N ASP A 86 9.51 28.66 52.83
CA ASP A 86 10.14 28.73 54.16
C ASP A 86 10.58 30.16 54.53
N SER A 87 11.02 30.95 53.54
CA SER A 87 11.37 32.36 53.69
C SER A 87 11.18 33.16 52.39
N ALA A 88 11.09 34.49 52.48
CA ALA A 88 10.92 35.35 51.32
C ALA A 88 11.43 36.78 51.52
N TYR A 89 11.73 37.46 50.41
CA TYR A 89 11.89 38.91 50.32
C TYR A 89 10.69 39.48 49.57
N LEU A 90 9.88 40.30 50.23
CA LEU A 90 8.71 40.98 49.64
C LEU A 90 9.08 42.42 49.29
N TYR A 91 8.91 42.79 48.02
CA TYR A 91 9.15 44.13 47.48
C TYR A 91 7.78 44.80 47.22
N GLN A 92 7.31 45.58 48.19
CA GLN A 92 5.95 46.13 48.16
C GLN A 92 5.74 47.11 47.00
N GLU A 93 6.73 47.98 46.73
CA GLU A 93 6.65 49.00 45.67
C GLU A 93 6.45 48.36 44.29
N SER A 94 7.35 47.45 43.91
CA SER A 94 7.33 46.70 42.65
C SER A 94 6.27 45.59 42.59
N ASN A 95 5.52 45.34 43.68
CA ASN A 95 4.50 44.29 43.75
C ASN A 95 5.06 42.88 43.48
N SER A 96 6.27 42.59 43.95
CA SER A 96 6.97 41.33 43.63
C SER A 96 7.62 40.69 44.85
N PHE A 97 7.98 39.42 44.76
CA PHE A 97 8.73 38.74 45.83
C PHE A 97 9.70 37.68 45.32
N LYS A 98 10.72 37.38 46.11
CA LYS A 98 11.60 36.22 45.98
C LYS A 98 11.29 35.25 47.11
N ALA A 99 11.01 33.99 46.79
CA ALA A 99 10.70 32.93 47.73
C ALA A 99 11.81 31.87 47.74
N PHE A 100 12.17 31.39 48.93
CA PHE A 100 13.27 30.46 49.15
C PHE A 100 12.82 29.31 50.07
N GLY A 101 13.17 28.08 49.70
CA GLY A 101 12.88 26.87 50.45
C GLY A 101 11.45 26.36 50.23
N HIS A 102 11.33 25.12 49.74
CA HIS A 102 10.09 24.38 49.56
C HIS A 102 8.92 25.21 48.98
N VAL A 103 9.17 25.93 47.89
CA VAL A 103 8.20 26.84 47.28
C VAL A 103 7.05 26.05 46.66
N LYS A 104 5.81 26.46 46.94
CA LYS A 104 4.57 25.81 46.46
C LYS A 104 3.57 26.87 46.02
N MET A 105 3.19 26.88 44.76
CA MET A 105 2.10 27.71 44.22
C MET A 105 0.91 26.82 43.83
N TYR A 106 -0.29 27.23 44.22
CA TYR A 106 -1.55 26.58 43.85
C TYR A 106 -2.49 27.57 43.18
N GLN A 107 -3.08 27.18 42.04
CA GLN A 107 -4.08 27.97 41.32
C GLN A 107 -5.35 27.14 41.10
N GLY A 108 -6.36 27.42 41.93
CA GLY A 108 -7.55 26.56 42.07
C GLY A 108 -7.17 25.14 42.47
N ASP A 109 -8.01 24.17 42.08
CA ASP A 109 -7.80 22.74 42.37
C ASP A 109 -7.02 22.01 41.26
N THR A 110 -6.74 22.68 40.15
CA THR A 110 -6.28 22.03 38.91
C THR A 110 -4.79 22.14 38.64
N LEU A 111 -4.09 23.12 39.23
CA LEU A 111 -2.70 23.42 38.96
C LEU A 111 -1.90 23.63 40.26
N SER A 112 -0.75 22.96 40.34
CA SER A 112 0.24 23.15 41.40
C SER A 112 1.65 23.19 40.82
N LEU A 113 2.46 24.16 41.24
CA LEU A 113 3.87 24.33 40.88
C LEU A 113 4.72 24.24 42.15
N PHE A 114 5.79 23.44 42.11
CA PHE A 114 6.74 23.25 43.19
C PHE A 114 8.15 23.58 42.72
N SER A 115 8.99 24.16 43.57
CA SER A 115 10.42 24.43 43.32
C SER A 115 11.16 24.77 44.63
N ASP A 116 12.50 24.89 44.61
CA ASP A 116 13.26 25.34 45.79
C ASP A 116 13.42 26.87 45.85
N TYR A 117 13.34 27.53 44.70
CA TYR A 117 13.32 28.99 44.57
C TYR A 117 12.20 29.45 43.63
N ALA A 118 11.64 30.63 43.88
CA ALA A 118 10.87 31.34 42.86
C ALA A 118 11.01 32.87 42.97
N TYR A 119 11.04 33.55 41.83
CA TYR A 119 10.68 34.97 41.75
C TYR A 119 9.24 35.10 41.24
N TYR A 120 8.47 36.02 41.82
CA TYR A 120 7.09 36.29 41.40
C TYR A 120 6.85 37.78 41.19
N ASP A 121 6.39 38.14 40.00
CA ASP A 121 5.93 39.50 39.67
C ASP A 121 4.40 39.55 39.69
N GLY A 122 3.83 40.35 40.58
CA GLY A 122 2.38 40.52 40.72
C GLY A 122 1.75 41.36 39.59
N ASN A 123 2.48 42.29 38.98
CA ASN A 123 1.94 43.16 37.93
C ASN A 123 1.85 42.40 36.60
N ASP A 124 2.91 41.68 36.25
CA ASP A 124 2.99 40.84 35.04
C ASP A 124 2.36 39.45 35.24
N GLN A 125 2.07 39.07 36.49
CA GLN A 125 1.61 37.75 36.91
C GLN A 125 2.55 36.60 36.51
N MET A 126 3.86 36.89 36.42
CA MET A 126 4.91 35.94 36.03
C MET A 126 5.48 35.22 37.26
N ALA A 127 5.58 33.90 37.20
CA ALA A 127 6.28 33.07 38.18
C ALA A 127 7.52 32.42 37.56
N GLU A 128 8.71 32.77 38.04
CA GLU A 128 9.98 32.17 37.64
C GLU A 128 10.42 31.17 38.69
N ALA A 129 10.13 29.88 38.47
CA ALA A 129 10.52 28.78 39.35
C ALA A 129 11.89 28.22 38.95
N ARG A 130 12.75 27.96 39.93
CA ARG A 130 14.09 27.38 39.74
C ARG A 130 14.36 26.26 40.75
N TYR A 131 15.12 25.27 40.30
CA TYR A 131 15.56 24.07 41.02
C TYR A 131 14.42 23.12 41.40
N ASN A 132 14.59 21.84 41.04
CA ASN A 132 13.65 20.74 41.33
C ASN A 132 12.20 21.07 40.94
N VAL A 133 11.99 21.72 39.79
CA VAL A 133 10.69 22.29 39.41
C VAL A 133 9.72 21.19 38.96
N VAL A 134 8.53 21.18 39.57
CA VAL A 134 7.45 20.25 39.23
C VAL A 134 6.14 21.00 39.03
N LEU A 135 5.67 21.07 37.78
CA LEU A 135 4.34 21.56 37.44
C LEU A 135 3.38 20.38 37.25
N LYS A 136 2.31 20.32 38.04
CA LYS A 136 1.21 19.36 37.87
C LYS A 136 -0.04 20.08 37.39
N HIS A 137 -0.65 19.59 36.31
CA HIS A 137 -1.89 20.13 35.78
C HIS A 137 -2.77 19.01 35.21
N ARG A 138 -3.98 18.84 35.78
CA ARG A 138 -5.03 17.91 35.30
C ARG A 138 -4.55 16.50 34.89
N GLY A 139 -3.64 15.92 35.65
CA GLY A 139 -3.09 14.57 35.43
C GLY A 139 -1.78 14.51 34.63
N THR A 140 -1.39 15.61 33.97
CA THR A 140 -0.06 15.78 33.37
C THR A 140 0.91 16.29 34.44
N THR A 141 2.16 15.80 34.43
CA THR A 141 3.25 16.34 35.25
C THR A 141 4.46 16.70 34.40
N LEU A 142 4.96 17.93 34.52
CA LEU A 142 6.19 18.42 33.91
C LEU A 142 7.26 18.59 34.98
N TYR A 143 8.45 18.05 34.72
CA TYR A 143 9.66 18.17 35.53
C TYR A 143 10.70 18.97 34.75
N THR A 144 11.38 19.93 35.38
CA THR A 144 12.49 20.71 34.79
C THR A 144 13.34 21.33 35.92
N ASP A 145 14.49 21.93 35.60
CA ASP A 145 15.22 22.76 36.56
C ASP A 145 14.77 24.23 36.53
N SER A 146 14.35 24.73 35.36
CA SER A 146 13.95 26.13 35.15
C SER A 146 12.64 26.24 34.39
N LEU A 147 11.62 26.81 35.03
CA LEU A 147 10.32 27.10 34.43
C LEU A 147 9.93 28.56 34.64
N ASN A 148 9.43 29.21 33.59
CA ASN A 148 8.67 30.45 33.72
C ASN A 148 7.20 30.15 33.44
N TYR A 149 6.30 30.65 34.28
CA TYR A 149 4.85 30.48 34.14
C TYR A 149 4.15 31.84 34.13
N ASP A 150 3.70 32.25 32.95
CA ASP A 150 2.87 33.45 32.77
C ASP A 150 1.43 33.08 33.14
N ARG A 151 0.98 33.51 34.34
CA ARG A 151 -0.36 33.19 34.84
C ARG A 151 -1.47 33.92 34.08
N LEU A 152 -1.16 35.05 33.43
CA LEU A 152 -2.12 35.86 32.69
C LEU A 152 -2.55 35.17 31.38
N TYR A 153 -1.62 34.48 30.72
CA TYR A 153 -1.91 33.66 29.54
C TYR A 153 -2.06 32.16 29.86
N GLY A 154 -1.69 31.70 31.07
CA GLY A 154 -1.74 30.29 31.45
C GLY A 154 -0.65 29.44 30.78
N ILE A 155 0.48 30.05 30.38
CA ILE A 155 1.54 29.41 29.60
C ILE A 155 2.77 29.18 30.47
N GLY A 156 3.22 27.92 30.57
CA GLY A 156 4.50 27.55 31.17
C GLY A 156 5.54 27.23 30.10
N TYR A 157 6.77 27.71 30.23
CA TYR A 157 7.86 27.41 29.31
C TYR A 157 9.18 27.13 30.05
N PHE A 158 9.93 26.13 29.54
CA PHE A 158 11.22 25.69 30.05
C PHE A 158 12.28 25.72 28.93
N PHE A 159 13.54 25.90 29.31
CA PHE A 159 14.64 26.18 28.38
C PHE A 159 15.96 25.45 28.71
N GLU A 160 16.02 24.68 29.80
CA GLU A 160 17.19 23.92 30.27
C GLU A 160 16.88 22.41 30.38
N GLY A 161 16.07 21.90 29.45
CA GLY A 161 15.58 20.53 29.49
C GLY A 161 14.29 20.38 30.30
N GLY A 162 13.39 19.53 29.83
CA GLY A 162 12.14 19.24 30.52
C GLY A 162 11.59 17.87 30.17
N LYS A 163 10.90 17.26 31.14
CA LYS A 163 10.28 15.94 31.04
C LYS A 163 8.80 16.04 31.37
N MET A 164 7.93 15.88 30.38
CA MET A 164 6.48 15.77 30.58
C MET A 164 6.04 14.31 30.66
N VAL A 165 5.15 14.00 31.59
CA VAL A 165 4.51 12.69 31.75
C VAL A 165 3.00 12.86 31.57
N ASP A 166 2.45 12.20 30.55
CA ASP A 166 1.00 12.07 30.30
C ASP A 166 0.64 10.58 30.19
N LYS A 167 -0.01 10.04 31.23
CA LYS A 167 -0.42 8.63 31.34
C LYS A 167 0.77 7.66 31.15
N LYS A 168 0.91 7.08 29.95
CA LYS A 168 1.95 6.13 29.54
C LYS A 168 3.04 6.76 28.68
N ASN A 169 2.86 8.02 28.27
CA ASN A 169 3.80 8.74 27.41
C ASN A 169 4.74 9.57 28.30
N VAL A 170 6.04 9.46 28.04
CA VAL A 170 7.07 10.30 28.63
C VAL A 170 7.73 11.07 27.49
N LEU A 171 7.62 12.40 27.52
CA LEU A 171 8.19 13.30 26.55
C LEU A 171 9.37 14.03 27.18
N VAL A 172 10.50 14.10 26.50
CA VAL A 172 11.70 14.84 26.92
C VAL A 172 12.16 15.73 25.76
N SER A 173 12.58 16.95 26.03
CA SER A 173 13.20 17.88 25.07
C SER A 173 14.04 18.93 25.79
N ASP A 174 14.85 19.70 25.04
CA ASP A 174 15.67 20.77 25.62
C ASP A 174 14.84 22.03 25.91
N TRP A 175 13.89 22.36 25.02
CA TRP A 175 12.94 23.46 25.18
C TRP A 175 11.50 22.97 25.08
N GLY A 176 10.59 23.61 25.79
CA GLY A 176 9.16 23.37 25.60
C GLY A 176 8.24 24.42 26.20
N GLU A 177 7.05 24.51 25.64
CA GLU A 177 5.94 25.36 26.06
C GLU A 177 4.72 24.47 26.35
N TYR A 178 3.96 24.81 27.40
CA TYR A 178 2.71 24.16 27.76
C TYR A 178 1.64 25.20 28.12
N ASP A 179 0.60 25.26 27.29
CA ASP A 179 -0.61 26.04 27.53
C ASP A 179 -1.56 25.23 28.42
N THR A 180 -1.87 25.75 29.60
CA THR A 180 -2.75 25.09 30.59
C THR A 180 -4.23 25.24 30.27
N GLU A 181 -4.64 26.25 29.48
CA GLU A 181 -6.02 26.44 29.05
C GLU A 181 -6.36 25.47 27.91
N THR A 182 -5.60 25.51 26.81
CA THR A 182 -5.84 24.65 25.64
C THR A 182 -5.28 23.24 25.80
N ARG A 183 -4.33 23.03 26.73
CA ARG A 183 -3.63 21.77 27.02
C ARG A 183 -2.75 21.26 25.87
N ASN A 184 -2.35 22.17 25.00
CA ASN A 184 -1.34 21.91 23.97
C ASN A 184 0.05 22.14 24.56
N ALA A 185 0.98 21.26 24.20
CA ALA A 185 2.39 21.42 24.43
C ALA A 185 3.14 21.50 23.09
N VAL A 186 4.22 22.27 23.06
CA VAL A 186 5.20 22.32 21.97
C VAL A 186 6.55 21.97 22.54
N PHE A 187 7.20 20.95 21.98
CA PHE A 187 8.55 20.53 22.37
C PHE A 187 9.49 20.80 21.21
N ASN A 188 10.64 21.40 21.49
CA ASN A 188 11.69 21.69 20.51
C ASN A 188 13.06 21.20 21.00
N TYR A 189 13.87 20.78 20.03
CA TYR A 189 15.22 20.26 20.16
C TYR A 189 15.30 18.93 20.92
N ASN A 190 15.95 17.94 20.28
CA ASN A 190 16.21 16.60 20.81
C ASN A 190 14.97 15.90 21.41
N VAL A 191 13.79 16.12 20.81
CA VAL A 191 12.52 15.65 21.37
C VAL A 191 12.42 14.12 21.29
N ASN A 192 12.19 13.50 22.44
CA ASN A 192 12.02 12.05 22.60
C ASN A 192 10.68 11.76 23.29
N LEU A 193 9.74 11.14 22.56
CA LEU A 193 8.51 10.57 23.11
C LEU A 193 8.70 9.06 23.27
N LYS A 194 8.75 8.62 24.52
CA LYS A 194 8.79 7.21 24.92
C LYS A 194 7.42 6.72 25.34
N ASN A 195 6.94 5.67 24.69
CA ASN A 195 5.74 4.90 25.01
C ASN A 195 6.15 3.42 25.22
N PRO A 196 5.41 2.60 26.01
CA PRO A 196 5.72 1.18 26.15
C PRO A 196 5.81 0.39 24.84
N LYS A 197 5.15 0.85 23.76
CA LYS A 197 5.17 0.20 22.43
C LYS A 197 6.19 0.77 21.44
N PHE A 198 6.64 2.01 21.61
CA PHE A 198 7.49 2.68 20.63
C PHE A 198 8.30 3.84 21.21
N VAL A 199 9.36 4.22 20.52
CA VAL A 199 10.12 5.46 20.76
C VAL A 199 10.04 6.32 19.50
N LEU A 200 9.68 7.59 19.66
CA LEU A 200 9.67 8.61 18.61
C LEU A 200 10.73 9.66 18.94
N THR A 201 11.63 9.92 18.01
CA THR A 201 12.64 11.00 18.09
C THR A 201 12.42 12.01 16.97
N THR A 202 12.41 13.31 17.29
CA THR A 202 12.19 14.42 16.35
C THR A 202 12.85 15.72 16.83
N ASP A 203 12.92 16.73 15.98
CA ASP A 203 13.34 18.09 16.37
C ASP A 203 12.19 18.91 16.96
N THR A 204 10.98 18.80 16.41
CA THR A 204 9.79 19.51 16.89
C THR A 204 8.60 18.58 17.00
N LEU A 205 7.89 18.65 18.13
CA LEU A 205 6.64 17.92 18.34
C LEU A 205 5.56 18.82 18.98
N HIS A 206 4.38 18.85 18.36
CA HIS A 206 3.17 19.37 19.00
C HIS A 206 2.41 18.22 19.68
N TYR A 207 1.84 18.45 20.86
CA TYR A 207 1.18 17.41 21.64
C TYR A 207 -0.07 17.93 22.38
N ASP A 208 -1.24 17.39 22.08
CA ASP A 208 -2.49 17.66 22.82
C ASP A 208 -2.60 16.66 23.99
N THR A 209 -2.46 17.10 25.24
CA THR A 209 -2.51 16.21 26.42
C THR A 209 -3.93 15.73 26.75
N ARG A 210 -4.98 16.41 26.27
CA ARG A 210 -6.38 15.97 26.45
C ARG A 210 -6.69 14.78 25.55
N THR A 211 -6.17 14.74 24.31
CA THR A 211 -6.35 13.60 23.39
C THR A 211 -5.16 12.64 23.33
N SER A 212 -4.05 12.99 23.99
CA SER A 212 -2.73 12.33 23.90
C SER A 212 -2.31 12.10 22.44
N MET A 213 -2.52 13.12 21.62
CA MET A 213 -2.23 13.14 20.19
C MET A 213 -0.90 13.85 19.95
N ALA A 214 0.07 13.09 19.44
CA ALA A 214 1.34 13.62 18.96
C ALA A 214 1.21 14.06 17.50
N HIS A 215 1.61 15.28 17.17
CA HIS A 215 1.69 15.82 15.82
C HIS A 215 3.14 16.16 15.49
N ILE A 216 3.70 15.35 14.60
CA ILE A 216 5.02 15.47 14.00
C ILE A 216 4.98 16.53 12.90
N VAL A 217 5.91 17.49 12.96
CA VAL A 217 6.07 18.58 11.98
C VAL A 217 7.50 18.72 11.43
N GLY A 218 8.38 17.77 11.75
CA GLY A 218 9.77 17.76 11.30
C GLY A 218 10.33 16.34 11.11
N PRO A 219 11.53 16.20 10.53
CA PRO A 219 12.18 14.91 10.29
C PRO A 219 12.23 14.06 11.57
N SER A 220 11.61 12.89 11.51
CA SER A 220 11.35 12.04 12.68
C SER A 220 11.64 10.58 12.38
N LYS A 221 12.04 9.86 13.43
CA LYS A 221 12.20 8.42 13.44
C LYS A 221 11.30 7.83 14.53
N ILE A 222 10.46 6.87 14.17
CA ILE A 222 9.66 6.08 15.12
C ILE A 222 10.17 4.64 15.06
N THR A 223 10.50 4.05 16.21
CA THR A 223 11.01 2.67 16.30
C THR A 223 10.09 1.84 17.20
N SER A 224 9.64 0.69 16.69
CA SER A 224 8.81 -0.29 17.42
C SER A 224 9.29 -1.71 17.09
N GLY A 225 9.92 -2.37 18.06
CA GLY A 225 10.58 -3.67 17.84
C GLY A 225 11.62 -3.59 16.71
N LYS A 226 11.43 -4.44 15.67
CA LYS A 226 12.26 -4.44 14.45
C LYS A 226 11.80 -3.46 13.36
N SER A 227 10.65 -2.80 13.55
CA SER A 227 10.09 -1.86 12.58
C SER A 227 10.58 -0.43 12.85
N THR A 228 10.98 0.27 11.79
CA THR A 228 11.35 1.69 11.85
C THR A 228 10.53 2.48 10.83
N ILE A 229 10.05 3.66 11.22
CA ILE A 229 9.33 4.59 10.36
C ILE A 229 10.11 5.90 10.32
N TYR A 230 10.36 6.40 9.11
CA TYR A 230 10.88 7.72 8.84
C TYR A 230 9.76 8.58 8.25
N THR A 231 9.52 9.74 8.85
CA THR A 231 8.43 10.64 8.47
C THR A 231 8.80 12.09 8.80
N SER A 232 8.31 13.06 8.03
CA SER A 232 8.45 14.49 8.33
C SER A 232 7.15 15.15 8.79
N GLN A 233 6.01 14.47 8.65
CA GLN A 233 4.68 15.00 8.96
C GLN A 233 3.75 13.84 9.29
N GLY A 234 3.12 13.88 10.46
CA GLY A 234 2.17 12.84 10.85
C GLY A 234 1.50 13.04 12.19
N TYR A 235 0.40 12.32 12.43
CA TYR A 235 -0.36 12.33 13.67
C TYR A 235 -0.39 10.92 14.25
N TYR A 236 -0.17 10.82 15.55
CA TYR A 236 -0.31 9.57 16.30
C TYR A 236 -1.19 9.78 17.54
N ASP A 237 -2.38 9.19 17.53
CA ASP A 237 -3.30 9.18 18.68
C ASP A 237 -2.94 7.99 19.58
N THR A 238 -2.27 8.25 20.69
CA THR A 238 -1.78 7.19 21.60
C THR A 238 -2.91 6.50 22.39
N ASN A 239 -4.11 7.08 22.48
CA ASN A 239 -5.27 6.45 23.14
C ASN A 239 -6.06 5.55 22.17
N LYS A 240 -6.16 5.96 20.89
CA LYS A 240 -6.85 5.19 19.84
C LYS A 240 -5.93 4.23 19.09
N GLU A 241 -4.62 4.37 19.23
CA GLU A 241 -3.57 3.59 18.56
C GLU A 241 -3.67 3.69 17.03
N LYS A 242 -3.80 4.94 16.55
CA LYS A 242 -3.96 5.27 15.13
C LYS A 242 -2.87 6.22 14.66
N ALA A 243 -2.16 5.82 13.60
CA ALA A 243 -1.18 6.63 12.91
C ALA A 243 -1.74 7.18 11.59
N ARG A 244 -1.38 8.42 11.27
CA ARG A 244 -1.60 9.06 9.96
C ARG A 244 -0.31 9.74 9.55
N LEU A 245 0.38 9.19 8.56
CA LEU A 245 1.68 9.65 8.11
C LEU A 245 1.53 10.25 6.71
N TYR A 246 2.21 11.36 6.46
CA TYR A 246 2.10 12.12 5.22
C TYR A 246 3.50 12.39 4.65
N GLY A 247 3.57 13.07 3.51
CA GLY A 247 4.83 13.58 2.96
C GLY A 247 5.82 12.48 2.55
N ARG A 248 5.31 11.40 1.96
CA ARG A 248 6.12 10.27 1.44
C ARG A 248 6.92 9.55 2.53
N SER A 249 6.23 9.19 3.61
CA SER A 249 6.81 8.47 4.75
C SER A 249 7.30 7.06 4.36
N ARG A 250 8.36 6.59 5.03
CA ARG A 250 9.06 5.32 4.74
C ARG A 250 9.06 4.41 5.97
N LEU A 251 8.41 3.26 5.87
CA LEU A 251 8.46 2.19 6.86
C LEU A 251 9.43 1.09 6.41
N THR A 252 10.25 0.57 7.32
CA THR A 252 11.16 -0.56 7.08
C THR A 252 11.01 -1.63 8.16
N ASN A 253 11.08 -2.91 7.76
CA ASN A 253 11.01 -4.06 8.65
C ASN A 253 11.68 -5.28 7.98
N ASN A 254 12.77 -5.81 8.54
CA ASN A 254 13.45 -7.04 8.10
C ASN A 254 13.66 -7.15 6.56
N GLY A 255 14.29 -6.14 5.94
CA GLY A 255 14.55 -6.13 4.49
C GLY A 255 13.35 -5.77 3.59
N LYS A 256 12.18 -5.58 4.18
CA LYS A 256 10.97 -5.05 3.54
C LYS A 256 10.86 -3.55 3.78
N GLU A 257 10.34 -2.85 2.79
CA GLU A 257 10.15 -1.41 2.79
C GLU A 257 8.77 -1.06 2.24
N LEU A 258 8.08 -0.11 2.86
CA LEU A 258 6.84 0.48 2.38
C LEU A 258 7.00 2.00 2.37
N THR A 259 6.78 2.62 1.21
CA THR A 259 6.63 4.07 1.06
C THR A 259 5.27 4.39 0.45
N GLY A 260 4.76 5.60 0.70
CA GLY A 260 3.54 6.11 0.09
C GLY A 260 3.27 7.54 0.55
N ASP A 261 2.57 8.32 -0.26
CA ASP A 261 2.43 9.76 0.00
C ASP A 261 1.55 10.03 1.23
N SER A 262 0.56 9.16 1.48
CA SER A 262 -0.12 9.04 2.77
C SER A 262 -0.21 7.57 3.22
N LEU A 263 0.18 7.29 4.46
CA LEU A 263 0.09 5.97 5.08
C LEU A 263 -0.74 6.05 6.37
N PHE A 264 -1.71 5.15 6.53
CA PHE A 264 -2.58 5.07 7.70
C PHE A 264 -2.45 3.70 8.35
N TYR A 265 -2.43 3.66 9.68
CA TYR A 265 -2.38 2.42 10.45
C TYR A 265 -3.30 2.49 11.67
N ASN A 266 -3.96 1.38 11.99
CA ASN A 266 -4.82 1.21 13.15
C ASN A 266 -4.53 -0.12 13.83
N GLU A 267 -3.78 -0.07 14.93
CA GLU A 267 -3.27 -1.25 15.64
C GLU A 267 -4.41 -2.14 16.19
N LYS A 268 -5.49 -1.53 16.67
CA LYS A 268 -6.62 -2.27 17.24
C LYS A 268 -7.27 -3.20 16.21
N THR A 269 -7.33 -2.79 14.94
CA THR A 269 -7.84 -3.62 13.84
C THR A 269 -6.74 -4.36 13.07
N GLY A 270 -5.47 -3.96 13.23
CA GLY A 270 -4.35 -4.45 12.43
C GLY A 270 -4.41 -4.05 10.95
N ILE A 271 -5.05 -2.92 10.65
CA ILE A 271 -5.28 -2.46 9.27
C ILE A 271 -4.28 -1.36 8.91
N SER A 272 -3.61 -1.56 7.77
CA SER A 272 -2.73 -0.61 7.09
C SER A 272 -3.35 -0.18 5.76
N GLN A 273 -3.26 1.10 5.43
CA GLN A 273 -3.67 1.65 4.14
C GLN A 273 -2.60 2.59 3.59
N GLY A 274 -2.34 2.52 2.29
CA GLY A 274 -1.48 3.46 1.56
C GLY A 274 -2.23 4.13 0.43
N PHE A 275 -2.00 5.44 0.25
CA PHE A 275 -2.62 6.24 -0.80
C PHE A 275 -1.55 7.04 -1.56
N HIS A 276 -1.64 6.98 -2.90
CA HIS A 276 -0.78 7.57 -3.92
C HIS A 276 0.70 7.18 -3.85
N ASN A 277 1.26 6.81 -5.01
CA ASN A 277 2.67 6.47 -5.19
C ASN A 277 3.19 5.46 -4.14
N VAL A 278 2.36 4.47 -3.78
CA VAL A 278 2.67 3.44 -2.79
C VAL A 278 3.65 2.46 -3.42
N VAL A 279 4.77 2.22 -2.75
CA VAL A 279 5.79 1.25 -3.16
C VAL A 279 6.09 0.35 -1.98
N TYR A 280 5.72 -0.93 -2.10
CA TYR A 280 6.17 -2.00 -1.22
C TYR A 280 7.31 -2.76 -1.90
N LYS A 281 8.47 -2.88 -1.25
CA LYS A 281 9.65 -3.59 -1.79
C LYS A 281 10.13 -4.63 -0.79
N ASP A 282 10.27 -5.88 -1.24
CA ASP A 282 10.91 -6.95 -0.50
C ASP A 282 12.29 -7.23 -1.12
N SER A 283 13.34 -6.78 -0.45
CA SER A 283 14.72 -6.93 -0.95
C SER A 283 15.30 -8.32 -0.73
N LEU A 284 14.67 -9.16 0.11
CA LEU A 284 15.09 -10.54 0.35
C LEU A 284 14.53 -11.45 -0.75
N ASN A 285 13.23 -11.32 -1.03
CA ASN A 285 12.52 -12.07 -2.07
C ASN A 285 12.58 -11.40 -3.45
N LYS A 286 13.42 -10.36 -3.61
CA LYS A 286 13.68 -9.61 -4.85
C LYS A 286 12.42 -9.23 -5.65
N ASN A 287 11.42 -8.71 -4.96
CA ASN A 287 10.17 -8.25 -5.58
C ASN A 287 9.72 -6.88 -5.07
N GLN A 288 8.87 -6.22 -5.86
CA GLN A 288 8.31 -4.91 -5.54
C GLN A 288 6.89 -4.79 -6.11
N LEU A 289 6.00 -4.14 -5.36
CA LEU A 289 4.63 -3.82 -5.74
C LEU A 289 4.46 -2.29 -5.69
N ASN A 290 4.08 -1.68 -6.81
CA ASN A 290 3.66 -0.28 -6.87
C ASN A 290 2.14 -0.20 -7.04
N SER A 291 1.50 0.82 -6.46
CA SER A 291 0.06 1.11 -6.64
C SER A 291 -0.30 2.52 -6.15
N ASN A 292 -1.46 3.03 -6.54
CA ASN A 292 -2.03 4.26 -5.95
C ASN A 292 -2.94 3.98 -4.76
N TYR A 293 -3.49 2.78 -4.62
CA TYR A 293 -4.18 2.37 -3.40
C TYR A 293 -3.75 0.98 -2.95
N PHE A 294 -3.34 0.88 -1.68
CA PHE A 294 -2.95 -0.35 -1.00
C PHE A 294 -3.71 -0.51 0.30
N TRP A 295 -4.13 -1.73 0.61
CA TRP A 295 -4.78 -2.09 1.86
C TRP A 295 -4.25 -3.43 2.35
N TYR A 296 -4.01 -3.56 3.65
CA TYR A 296 -3.53 -4.79 4.28
C TYR A 296 -4.12 -4.96 5.68
N ASN A 297 -4.44 -6.20 6.05
CA ASN A 297 -4.78 -6.57 7.42
C ASN A 297 -3.84 -7.68 7.92
N GLU A 298 -3.06 -7.37 8.94
CA GLU A 298 -2.04 -8.27 9.50
C GLU A 298 -2.63 -9.46 10.28
N LYS A 299 -3.88 -9.34 10.74
CA LYS A 299 -4.58 -10.38 11.52
C LYS A 299 -5.21 -11.44 10.61
N THR A 300 -5.69 -11.04 9.44
CA THR A 300 -6.30 -11.95 8.45
C THR A 300 -5.35 -12.34 7.33
N GLY A 301 -4.20 -11.66 7.18
CA GLY A 301 -3.24 -11.90 6.10
C GLY A 301 -3.77 -11.52 4.71
N PHE A 302 -4.90 -10.81 4.63
CA PHE A 302 -5.47 -10.32 3.38
C PHE A 302 -4.84 -8.98 3.01
N ALA A 303 -4.40 -8.87 1.76
CA ALA A 303 -3.92 -7.63 1.15
C ALA A 303 -4.64 -7.40 -0.18
N PHE A 304 -4.78 -6.14 -0.58
CA PHE A 304 -5.05 -5.80 -1.97
C PHE A 304 -4.39 -4.49 -2.40
N ALA A 305 -4.12 -4.38 -3.69
CA ALA A 305 -3.60 -3.19 -4.35
C ALA A 305 -4.38 -2.94 -5.64
N THR A 306 -4.67 -1.68 -5.94
CA THR A 306 -5.43 -1.26 -7.13
C THR A 306 -5.02 0.16 -7.53
N ASP A 307 -5.57 0.65 -8.64
CA ASP A 307 -5.19 1.87 -9.33
C ASP A 307 -3.69 1.85 -9.71
N SER A 308 -3.43 1.50 -10.96
CA SER A 308 -2.07 1.37 -11.53
C SER A 308 -1.19 0.34 -10.79
N ALA A 309 -1.81 -0.74 -10.27
CA ALA A 309 -1.11 -1.79 -9.54
C ALA A 309 -0.15 -2.58 -10.45
N VAL A 310 1.14 -2.63 -10.11
CA VAL A 310 2.15 -3.41 -10.84
C VAL A 310 3.07 -4.15 -9.86
N MET A 311 3.21 -5.45 -10.07
CA MET A 311 4.20 -6.29 -9.41
C MET A 311 5.43 -6.45 -10.30
N MET A 312 6.61 -6.38 -9.71
CA MET A 312 7.90 -6.55 -10.35
C MET A 312 8.68 -7.64 -9.64
N ASP A 313 9.13 -8.64 -10.38
CA ASP A 313 10.08 -9.65 -9.93
C ASP A 313 11.44 -9.35 -10.58
N PHE A 314 12.46 -9.08 -9.76
CA PHE A 314 13.84 -8.84 -10.17
C PHE A 314 14.78 -9.90 -9.56
N SER A 315 14.29 -11.13 -9.42
CA SER A 315 15.08 -12.27 -8.96
C SER A 315 16.13 -12.71 -9.99
N GLN A 316 15.80 -12.57 -11.27
CA GLN A 316 16.61 -12.90 -12.45
C GLN A 316 17.28 -11.66 -13.06
N ARG A 317 18.05 -11.85 -14.15
CA ARG A 317 18.76 -10.75 -14.85
C ARG A 317 17.83 -9.63 -15.31
N ASP A 318 16.72 -10.01 -15.94
CA ASP A 318 15.72 -9.08 -16.45
C ASP A 318 14.46 -9.12 -15.57
N THR A 319 13.86 -7.96 -15.32
CA THR A 319 12.68 -7.82 -14.46
C THR A 319 11.42 -8.29 -15.18
N LEU A 320 10.65 -9.18 -14.56
CA LEU A 320 9.28 -9.48 -14.97
C LEU A 320 8.34 -8.42 -14.37
N TYR A 321 7.60 -7.72 -15.22
CA TYR A 321 6.54 -6.81 -14.82
C TYR A 321 5.19 -7.49 -15.02
N LEU A 322 4.29 -7.39 -14.04
CA LEU A 322 2.92 -7.89 -14.08
C LEU A 322 1.98 -6.77 -13.66
N HIS A 323 1.05 -6.36 -14.52
CA HIS A 323 -0.02 -5.43 -14.22
C HIS A 323 -1.37 -6.14 -14.21
N SER A 324 -2.28 -5.64 -13.36
CA SER A 324 -3.72 -5.90 -13.42
C SER A 324 -4.44 -4.73 -12.76
N ASP A 325 -5.74 -4.58 -13.03
CA ASP A 325 -6.60 -3.57 -12.40
C ASP A 325 -6.54 -3.63 -10.85
N THR A 326 -6.69 -4.84 -10.29
CA THR A 326 -6.66 -5.10 -8.85
C THR A 326 -5.93 -6.41 -8.55
N MET A 327 -4.95 -6.35 -7.66
CA MET A 327 -4.25 -7.51 -7.11
C MET A 327 -4.76 -7.79 -5.69
N LYS A 328 -5.04 -9.04 -5.36
CA LYS A 328 -5.44 -9.52 -4.04
C LYS A 328 -4.50 -10.63 -3.60
N VAL A 329 -4.15 -10.69 -2.32
CA VAL A 329 -3.35 -11.77 -1.74
C VAL A 329 -4.02 -12.24 -0.47
N TYR A 330 -4.21 -13.55 -0.35
CA TYR A 330 -4.65 -14.23 0.87
C TYR A 330 -3.46 -15.01 1.43
N THR A 331 -3.06 -14.71 2.66
CA THR A 331 -2.02 -15.47 3.38
C THR A 331 -2.66 -16.42 4.38
N PHE A 332 -2.35 -17.71 4.26
CA PHE A 332 -2.85 -18.77 5.14
C PHE A 332 -1.72 -19.25 6.07
N ASN A 333 -2.08 -19.81 7.23
CA ASN A 333 -1.14 -20.31 8.25
C ASN A 333 -0.09 -19.27 8.67
N ILE A 334 -0.53 -18.03 8.89
CA ILE A 334 0.30 -16.88 9.26
C ILE A 334 1.10 -17.19 10.53
N ASN A 335 2.38 -16.80 10.56
CA ASN A 335 3.31 -17.03 11.68
C ASN A 335 3.63 -18.52 11.95
N THR A 336 3.53 -19.39 10.94
CA THR A 336 3.98 -20.79 11.00
C THR A 336 4.87 -21.13 9.82
N ASP A 337 5.64 -22.21 9.91
CA ASP A 337 6.48 -22.71 8.82
C ASP A 337 5.66 -23.30 7.64
N SER A 338 4.35 -23.52 7.85
CA SER A 338 3.40 -23.98 6.82
C SER A 338 2.67 -22.83 6.11
N VAL A 339 3.24 -21.61 6.13
CA VAL A 339 2.66 -20.41 5.50
C VAL A 339 2.62 -20.54 3.98
N TYR A 340 1.45 -20.27 3.39
CA TYR A 340 1.30 -20.19 1.93
C TYR A 340 0.42 -19.01 1.53
N ARG A 341 0.51 -18.61 0.26
CA ARG A 341 -0.21 -17.47 -0.30
C ARG A 341 -0.96 -17.85 -1.57
N VAL A 342 -2.14 -17.27 -1.73
CA VAL A 342 -2.87 -17.29 -2.99
C VAL A 342 -2.99 -15.85 -3.49
N ALA A 343 -2.30 -15.55 -4.58
CA ALA A 343 -2.36 -14.28 -5.28
C ALA A 343 -3.41 -14.35 -6.38
N HIS A 344 -4.15 -13.27 -6.57
CA HIS A 344 -5.29 -13.14 -7.44
C HIS A 344 -5.21 -11.80 -8.17
N CYS A 345 -4.97 -11.81 -9.47
CA CYS A 345 -4.86 -10.62 -10.31
C CYS A 345 -6.10 -10.54 -11.22
N TYR A 346 -6.93 -9.50 -11.00
CA TYR A 346 -8.24 -9.31 -11.62
C TYR A 346 -8.48 -7.82 -11.88
N ASN A 347 -8.89 -7.33 -13.05
CA ASN A 347 -8.92 -7.96 -14.36
C ASN A 347 -7.77 -7.40 -15.23
N LYS A 348 -7.78 -7.67 -16.55
CA LYS A 348 -6.89 -7.07 -17.55
C LYS A 348 -5.41 -7.35 -17.29
N VAL A 349 -5.10 -8.60 -16.93
CA VAL A 349 -3.72 -9.01 -16.61
C VAL A 349 -2.83 -8.90 -17.85
N ARG A 350 -1.72 -8.18 -17.71
CA ARG A 350 -0.67 -8.02 -18.75
C ARG A 350 0.70 -8.19 -18.11
N ALA A 351 1.54 -9.03 -18.68
CA ALA A 351 2.89 -9.30 -18.18
C ALA A 351 3.95 -9.10 -19.27
N PHE A 352 5.11 -8.57 -18.87
CA PHE A 352 6.24 -8.29 -19.77
C PHE A 352 7.59 -8.57 -19.10
N ARG A 353 8.40 -9.36 -19.79
CA ARG A 353 9.86 -9.47 -19.70
C ARG A 353 10.38 -9.67 -21.14
N PRO A 354 11.63 -9.36 -21.52
CA PRO A 354 12.04 -9.47 -22.93
C PRO A 354 11.88 -10.86 -23.58
N ASP A 355 12.04 -11.92 -22.80
CA ASP A 355 11.89 -13.32 -23.21
C ASP A 355 10.45 -13.86 -23.10
N VAL A 356 9.60 -13.30 -22.24
CA VAL A 356 8.22 -13.78 -22.02
C VAL A 356 7.23 -12.64 -21.86
N GLN A 357 6.14 -12.69 -22.64
CA GLN A 357 5.01 -11.79 -22.49
C GLN A 357 3.71 -12.58 -22.34
N ALA A 358 2.73 -12.02 -21.64
CA ALA A 358 1.46 -12.71 -21.41
C ALA A 358 0.29 -11.72 -21.26
N VAL A 359 -0.90 -12.13 -21.69
CA VAL A 359 -2.15 -11.42 -21.41
C VAL A 359 -3.25 -12.42 -21.06
N CYS A 360 -4.13 -12.05 -20.13
CA CYS A 360 -5.38 -12.75 -19.84
C CYS A 360 -6.35 -11.80 -19.13
N ASP A 361 -7.60 -12.20 -18.92
CA ASP A 361 -8.49 -11.43 -18.04
C ASP A 361 -8.05 -11.55 -16.58
N SER A 362 -7.64 -12.74 -16.17
CA SER A 362 -7.59 -13.18 -14.78
C SER A 362 -6.42 -14.14 -14.55
N LEU A 363 -5.63 -13.94 -13.49
CA LEU A 363 -4.51 -14.82 -13.12
C LEU A 363 -4.57 -15.16 -11.62
N ILE A 364 -4.38 -16.43 -11.30
CA ILE A 364 -4.24 -16.93 -9.92
C ILE A 364 -2.85 -17.56 -9.78
N TYR A 365 -2.17 -17.33 -8.66
CA TYR A 365 -0.94 -18.06 -8.31
C TYR A 365 -1.03 -18.56 -6.87
N ASN A 366 -0.90 -19.87 -6.67
CA ASN A 366 -0.92 -20.52 -5.38
C ASN A 366 0.48 -21.05 -5.02
N THR A 367 1.04 -20.60 -3.90
CA THR A 367 2.39 -21.02 -3.47
C THR A 367 2.39 -22.37 -2.75
N LYS A 368 1.24 -23.02 -2.56
CA LYS A 368 1.14 -24.34 -1.89
C LYS A 368 1.41 -25.50 -2.83
N ASP A 369 0.97 -25.37 -4.08
CA ASP A 369 1.14 -26.32 -5.18
C ASP A 369 2.02 -25.75 -6.31
N SER A 370 2.56 -24.54 -6.12
CA SER A 370 3.36 -23.78 -7.08
C SER A 370 2.69 -23.63 -8.45
N CYS A 371 1.35 -23.58 -8.47
CA CYS A 371 0.54 -23.51 -9.68
C CYS A 371 0.12 -22.07 -10.00
N LEU A 372 0.45 -21.62 -11.21
CA LEU A 372 -0.05 -20.39 -11.83
C LEU A 372 -1.12 -20.76 -12.86
N ILE A 373 -2.31 -20.14 -12.77
CA ILE A 373 -3.42 -20.40 -13.67
C ILE A 373 -3.89 -19.08 -14.30
N MET A 374 -3.92 -19.04 -15.63
CA MET A 374 -4.43 -17.92 -16.42
C MET A 374 -5.78 -18.29 -17.03
N TYR A 375 -6.79 -17.42 -16.88
CA TYR A 375 -8.17 -17.67 -17.29
C TYR A 375 -8.69 -16.65 -18.31
N LYS A 376 -9.70 -17.12 -19.08
CA LYS A 376 -10.40 -16.40 -20.16
C LYS A 376 -9.45 -16.02 -21.28
N ASP A 377 -9.26 -16.99 -22.16
CA ASP A 377 -8.50 -16.92 -23.39
C ASP A 377 -7.08 -16.32 -23.24
N PRO A 378 -6.26 -16.83 -22.30
CA PRO A 378 -4.88 -16.42 -22.14
C PRO A 378 -4.07 -16.58 -23.44
N ILE A 379 -3.16 -15.63 -23.66
CA ILE A 379 -2.18 -15.69 -24.73
C ILE A 379 -0.80 -15.40 -24.12
N THR A 380 0.19 -16.24 -24.44
CA THR A 380 1.59 -16.04 -24.06
C THR A 380 2.46 -15.98 -25.31
N TRP A 381 3.59 -15.28 -25.21
CA TRP A 381 4.58 -15.16 -26.27
C TRP A 381 5.99 -15.40 -25.74
N ASN A 382 6.82 -16.02 -26.57
CA ASN A 382 8.25 -16.21 -26.38
C ASN A 382 8.93 -16.02 -27.74
N ALA A 383 9.80 -15.01 -27.88
CA ALA A 383 10.40 -14.63 -29.16
C ALA A 383 9.37 -14.47 -30.31
N ASN A 384 9.45 -15.30 -31.35
CA ASN A 384 8.56 -15.37 -32.52
C ASN A 384 7.39 -16.35 -32.35
N ARG A 385 7.20 -16.92 -31.15
CA ARG A 385 6.17 -17.92 -30.84
C ARG A 385 5.04 -17.32 -30.01
N GLN A 386 3.82 -17.76 -30.27
CA GLN A 386 2.59 -17.48 -29.53
C GLN A 386 1.92 -18.79 -29.13
N LEU A 387 1.41 -18.85 -27.90
CA LEU A 387 0.63 -19.97 -27.38
C LEU A 387 -0.68 -19.45 -26.77
N LEU A 388 -1.80 -20.13 -27.03
CA LEU A 388 -3.10 -19.78 -26.46
C LEU A 388 -3.97 -21.02 -26.20
N GLY A 389 -4.99 -20.84 -25.36
CA GLY A 389 -6.06 -21.79 -25.06
C GLY A 389 -7.15 -21.09 -24.21
N GLU A 390 -8.14 -21.82 -23.69
CA GLU A 390 -9.17 -21.25 -22.80
C GLU A 390 -8.63 -21.01 -21.37
N VAL A 391 -7.74 -21.89 -20.91
CA VAL A 391 -7.00 -21.80 -19.64
C VAL A 391 -5.56 -22.25 -19.87
N ILE A 392 -4.60 -21.62 -19.21
CA ILE A 392 -3.20 -22.06 -19.18
C ILE A 392 -2.78 -22.26 -17.72
N GLU A 393 -2.35 -23.46 -17.38
CA GLU A 393 -1.76 -23.82 -16.10
C GLU A 393 -0.24 -23.97 -16.25
N VAL A 394 0.52 -23.39 -15.33
CA VAL A 394 1.97 -23.50 -15.26
C VAL A 394 2.36 -23.95 -13.86
N PHE A 395 3.01 -25.10 -13.77
CA PHE A 395 3.52 -25.69 -12.54
C PHE A 395 5.00 -25.35 -12.42
N MET A 396 5.35 -24.66 -11.33
CA MET A 396 6.72 -24.24 -11.05
C MET A 396 7.38 -25.21 -10.07
N LYS A 397 8.67 -25.47 -10.30
CA LYS A 397 9.56 -26.14 -9.37
C LYS A 397 10.70 -25.18 -9.04
N ASP A 398 10.72 -24.73 -7.80
CA ASP A 398 11.54 -23.62 -7.32
C ASP A 398 11.37 -22.37 -8.21
N SER A 399 12.44 -21.93 -8.88
CA SER A 399 12.42 -20.78 -9.80
C SER A 399 12.29 -21.16 -11.28
N THR A 400 12.02 -22.44 -11.59
CA THR A 400 11.94 -22.98 -12.96
C THR A 400 10.56 -23.54 -13.28
N ILE A 401 10.18 -23.54 -14.56
CA ILE A 401 8.97 -24.25 -15.01
C ILE A 401 9.27 -25.75 -15.00
N ASP A 402 8.32 -26.54 -14.49
CA ASP A 402 8.34 -28.02 -14.50
C ASP A 402 7.37 -28.56 -15.58
N ARG A 403 6.14 -28.03 -15.60
CA ARG A 403 5.10 -28.40 -16.56
C ARG A 403 4.23 -27.21 -16.94
N ALA A 404 3.86 -27.13 -18.22
CA ALA A 404 2.79 -26.27 -18.71
C ALA A 404 1.65 -27.11 -19.30
N HIS A 405 0.42 -26.65 -19.15
CA HIS A 405 -0.79 -27.32 -19.64
C HIS A 405 -1.75 -26.26 -20.20
N VAL A 406 -2.10 -26.39 -21.48
CA VAL A 406 -2.97 -25.49 -22.22
C VAL A 406 -4.27 -26.23 -22.49
N ILE A 407 -5.35 -25.72 -21.91
CA ILE A 407 -6.63 -26.40 -21.83
C ILE A 407 -7.61 -25.82 -22.83
N ASN A 408 -8.17 -26.70 -23.67
CA ASN A 408 -9.12 -26.43 -24.75
C ASN A 408 -8.65 -25.41 -25.81
N GLN A 409 -8.98 -25.70 -27.07
CA GLN A 409 -8.64 -24.84 -28.23
C GLN A 409 -7.15 -24.47 -28.28
N ALA A 410 -6.29 -25.36 -27.80
CA ALA A 410 -4.86 -25.12 -27.67
C ALA A 410 -4.25 -24.90 -29.05
N LEU A 411 -3.58 -23.76 -29.23
CA LEU A 411 -2.97 -23.35 -30.49
C LEU A 411 -1.59 -22.75 -30.22
N SER A 412 -0.57 -23.37 -30.83
CA SER A 412 0.79 -22.87 -30.89
C SER A 412 1.06 -22.36 -32.30
N ILE A 413 1.60 -21.15 -32.42
CA ILE A 413 2.02 -20.54 -33.69
C ILE A 413 3.44 -20.03 -33.53
N GLU A 414 4.30 -20.32 -34.50
CA GLU A 414 5.64 -19.79 -34.65
C GLU A 414 5.74 -19.07 -36.00
N GLN A 415 6.13 -17.79 -35.99
CA GLN A 415 6.35 -17.01 -37.19
C GLN A 415 7.77 -17.23 -37.71
N LEU A 416 7.92 -17.57 -38.99
CA LEU A 416 9.25 -17.79 -39.62
C LEU A 416 9.94 -16.47 -39.95
N PRO A 417 11.27 -16.47 -40.24
CA PRO A 417 12.04 -15.25 -40.48
C PRO A 417 11.51 -14.36 -41.62
N ASP A 418 10.85 -14.94 -42.63
CA ASP A 418 10.21 -14.20 -43.72
C ASP A 418 8.95 -13.42 -43.31
N SER A 419 8.48 -13.60 -42.06
CA SER A 419 7.27 -13.00 -41.48
C SER A 419 5.93 -13.36 -42.16
N ILE A 420 5.95 -14.19 -43.21
CA ILE A 420 4.78 -14.56 -44.04
C ILE A 420 4.31 -15.97 -43.69
N HIS A 421 5.24 -16.89 -43.45
CA HIS A 421 4.96 -18.29 -43.13
C HIS A 421 4.95 -18.55 -41.63
N PHE A 422 4.15 -19.54 -41.23
CA PHE A 422 3.88 -19.85 -39.83
C PHE A 422 3.85 -21.37 -39.60
N ASN A 423 4.72 -21.87 -38.74
CA ASN A 423 4.56 -23.20 -38.15
C ASN A 423 3.40 -23.12 -37.15
N GLN A 424 2.48 -24.08 -37.22
CA GLN A 424 1.22 -24.07 -36.46
C GLN A 424 0.90 -25.47 -35.95
N ILE A 425 0.46 -25.57 -34.71
CA ILE A 425 -0.10 -26.79 -34.13
C ILE A 425 -1.38 -26.39 -33.40
N SER A 426 -2.49 -27.06 -33.69
CA SER A 426 -3.78 -26.88 -33.00
C SER A 426 -4.25 -28.23 -32.46
N SER A 427 -4.87 -28.24 -31.28
CA SER A 427 -5.35 -29.47 -30.63
C SER A 427 -6.37 -29.16 -29.53
N ARG A 428 -6.94 -30.18 -28.87
CA ARG A 428 -7.79 -29.97 -27.70
C ARG A 428 -6.97 -29.59 -26.48
N GLU A 429 -5.89 -30.32 -26.18
CA GLU A 429 -4.98 -30.07 -25.04
C GLU A 429 -3.53 -29.99 -25.54
N MET A 430 -2.71 -29.12 -24.94
CA MET A 430 -1.25 -29.19 -25.07
C MET A 430 -0.55 -29.27 -23.72
N PHE A 431 0.50 -30.08 -23.66
CA PHE A 431 1.41 -30.20 -22.53
C PHE A 431 2.83 -29.82 -22.95
N GLY A 432 3.53 -29.10 -22.08
CA GLY A 432 4.97 -28.88 -22.15
C GLY A 432 5.62 -29.41 -20.88
N TYR A 433 6.65 -30.25 -21.04
CA TYR A 433 7.43 -30.82 -19.95
C TYR A 433 8.86 -30.27 -20.01
N PHE A 434 9.37 -29.83 -18.86
CA PHE A 434 10.62 -29.11 -18.74
C PHE A 434 11.58 -29.81 -17.78
N GLU A 435 12.88 -29.74 -18.06
CA GLU A 435 13.94 -30.13 -17.13
C GLU A 435 14.87 -28.93 -16.95
N ASN A 436 15.12 -28.52 -15.70
CA ASN A 436 15.97 -27.37 -15.37
C ASN A 436 15.56 -26.06 -16.10
N GLY A 437 14.27 -25.91 -16.40
CA GLY A 437 13.71 -24.78 -17.17
C GLY A 437 13.83 -24.89 -18.69
N GLU A 438 14.45 -25.95 -19.23
CA GLU A 438 14.51 -26.21 -20.68
C GLU A 438 13.42 -27.19 -21.11
N ILE A 439 12.75 -26.90 -22.21
CA ILE A 439 11.69 -27.77 -22.74
C ILE A 439 12.29 -29.07 -23.29
N ARG A 440 11.74 -30.21 -22.86
CA ARG A 440 12.19 -31.56 -23.25
C ARG A 440 11.19 -32.31 -24.10
N LYS A 441 9.91 -32.13 -23.81
CA LYS A 441 8.83 -32.80 -24.52
C LYS A 441 7.63 -31.86 -24.62
N THR A 442 7.03 -31.77 -25.80
CA THR A 442 5.65 -31.30 -25.94
C THR A 442 4.74 -32.45 -26.36
N GLU A 443 3.48 -32.34 -26.02
CA GLU A 443 2.45 -33.31 -26.39
C GLU A 443 1.15 -32.58 -26.67
N ALA A 444 0.62 -32.72 -27.89
CA ALA A 444 -0.66 -32.19 -28.32
C ALA A 444 -1.64 -33.36 -28.47
N ILE A 445 -2.84 -33.24 -27.90
CA ILE A 445 -3.82 -34.33 -27.77
C ILE A 445 -5.21 -33.90 -28.23
N GLY A 446 -5.87 -34.76 -29.00
CA GLY A 446 -7.25 -34.64 -29.45
C GLY A 446 -7.38 -33.74 -30.68
N ASN A 447 -7.68 -34.34 -31.83
CA ASN A 447 -7.83 -33.67 -33.12
C ASN A 447 -6.66 -32.72 -33.45
N VAL A 448 -5.43 -33.24 -33.38
CA VAL A 448 -4.23 -32.47 -33.70
C VAL A 448 -4.18 -32.17 -35.19
N LEU A 449 -4.12 -30.89 -35.52
CA LEU A 449 -3.82 -30.39 -36.85
C LEU A 449 -2.50 -29.63 -36.78
N ALA A 450 -1.56 -29.88 -37.69
CA ALA A 450 -0.32 -29.13 -37.78
C ALA A 450 0.01 -28.70 -39.21
N VAL A 451 0.58 -27.51 -39.34
CA VAL A 451 1.25 -26.99 -40.54
C VAL A 451 2.69 -26.75 -40.14
N TYR A 452 3.64 -27.35 -40.87
CA TYR A 452 5.06 -27.18 -40.61
C TYR A 452 5.81 -26.95 -41.93
N TYR A 453 6.66 -25.93 -41.97
CA TYR A 453 7.50 -25.64 -43.12
C TYR A 453 8.90 -26.22 -42.90
N LEU A 454 9.41 -26.89 -43.92
CA LEU A 454 10.72 -27.54 -43.92
C LEU A 454 11.75 -26.58 -44.55
N GLU A 455 12.82 -26.34 -43.81
CA GLU A 455 13.97 -25.53 -44.21
C GLU A 455 15.10 -26.43 -44.72
N GLU A 456 15.85 -25.96 -45.72
CA GLU A 456 17.08 -26.61 -46.20
C GLU A 456 18.28 -26.20 -45.31
N ASP A 457 19.04 -27.18 -44.80
CA ASP A 457 20.12 -26.98 -43.81
C ASP A 457 21.23 -25.98 -44.20
N LYS A 458 21.38 -25.68 -45.51
CA LYS A 458 22.48 -24.86 -46.04
C LYS A 458 22.19 -23.36 -46.12
N ASP A 459 20.94 -22.99 -46.39
CA ASP A 459 20.56 -21.60 -46.68
C ASP A 459 19.22 -21.18 -46.06
N SER A 460 18.59 -22.05 -45.27
CA SER A 460 17.28 -21.84 -44.63
C SER A 460 16.16 -21.53 -45.65
N SER A 461 16.30 -21.95 -46.91
CA SER A 461 15.23 -21.83 -47.90
C SER A 461 14.09 -22.83 -47.61
N LEU A 462 12.84 -22.40 -47.82
CA LEU A 462 11.66 -23.23 -47.57
C LEU A 462 11.38 -24.17 -48.76
N THR A 463 11.48 -25.48 -48.53
CA THR A 463 11.34 -26.52 -49.57
C THR A 463 9.92 -27.06 -49.68
N ASN A 464 9.37 -27.51 -48.56
CA ASN A 464 8.04 -28.13 -48.47
C ASN A 464 7.24 -27.63 -47.26
N MET A 465 5.92 -27.58 -47.40
CA MET A 465 4.97 -27.44 -46.30
C MET A 465 4.32 -28.81 -46.04
N ALA A 466 4.53 -29.34 -44.84
CA ALA A 466 3.83 -30.50 -44.31
C ALA A 466 2.50 -30.06 -43.67
N TYR A 467 1.41 -30.71 -44.05
CA TYR A 467 0.11 -30.62 -43.40
C TYR A 467 -0.21 -31.98 -42.77
N ILE A 468 -0.44 -32.01 -41.46
CA ILE A 468 -0.55 -33.24 -40.64
C ILE A 468 -1.87 -33.22 -39.89
N GLU A 469 -2.67 -34.30 -40.00
CA GLU A 469 -3.83 -34.56 -39.15
C GLU A 469 -3.58 -35.86 -38.34
N THR A 470 -3.73 -35.81 -37.02
CA THR A 470 -3.59 -37.00 -36.13
C THR A 470 -4.38 -36.82 -34.83
N ASP A 471 -4.55 -37.89 -34.06
CA ASP A 471 -5.14 -37.78 -32.72
C ASP A 471 -4.17 -37.18 -31.70
N THR A 472 -2.93 -37.65 -31.69
CA THR A 472 -1.90 -37.27 -30.72
C THR A 472 -0.55 -37.09 -31.40
N MET A 473 0.15 -36.01 -31.05
CA MET A 473 1.48 -35.66 -31.53
C MET A 473 2.41 -35.38 -30.34
N ARG A 474 3.65 -35.89 -30.39
CA ARG A 474 4.69 -35.67 -29.38
C ARG A 474 5.95 -35.17 -30.06
N MET A 475 6.55 -34.12 -29.51
CA MET A 475 7.83 -33.59 -29.98
C MET A 475 8.84 -33.73 -28.84
N PHE A 476 9.99 -34.33 -29.12
CA PHE A 476 11.11 -34.45 -28.20
C PHE A 476 12.18 -33.44 -28.57
N MET A 477 12.66 -32.70 -27.57
CA MET A 477 13.50 -31.52 -27.74
C MET A 477 14.84 -31.72 -27.03
N ARG A 478 15.93 -31.38 -27.73
CA ARG A 478 17.30 -31.47 -27.21
C ARG A 478 18.08 -30.24 -27.66
N ASN A 479 18.80 -29.62 -26.72
CA ASN A 479 19.52 -28.36 -26.97
C ASN A 479 18.63 -27.27 -27.63
N ARG A 480 17.34 -27.24 -27.26
CA ARG A 480 16.28 -26.36 -27.84
C ARG A 480 15.92 -26.63 -29.30
N GLN A 481 16.44 -27.68 -29.92
CA GLN A 481 16.10 -28.15 -31.27
C GLN A 481 15.19 -29.38 -31.21
N LEU A 482 14.43 -29.63 -32.29
CA LEU A 482 13.58 -30.81 -32.43
C LEU A 482 14.47 -32.03 -32.72
N GLU A 483 14.47 -33.02 -31.83
CA GLU A 483 15.22 -34.28 -31.98
C GLU A 483 14.35 -35.39 -32.58
N THR A 484 13.08 -35.47 -32.21
CA THR A 484 12.17 -36.52 -32.72
C THR A 484 10.72 -36.05 -32.69
N LEU A 485 10.01 -36.29 -33.80
CA LEU A 485 8.55 -36.15 -33.89
C LEU A 485 7.92 -37.54 -33.87
N TRP A 486 6.97 -37.78 -32.96
CA TRP A 486 6.16 -38.99 -32.91
C TRP A 486 4.68 -38.63 -33.07
N THR A 487 3.94 -39.43 -33.83
CA THR A 487 2.49 -39.26 -34.01
C THR A 487 1.79 -40.62 -33.92
N CYS A 488 0.53 -40.61 -33.48
CA CYS A 488 -0.41 -41.68 -33.82
C CYS A 488 -0.61 -41.74 -35.35
N LYS A 489 -1.29 -42.78 -35.86
CA LYS A 489 -1.64 -42.93 -37.28
C LYS A 489 -2.15 -41.60 -37.85
N SER A 490 -1.36 -40.98 -38.71
CA SER A 490 -1.55 -39.62 -39.21
C SER A 490 -1.88 -39.60 -40.70
N GLN A 491 -2.58 -38.56 -41.12
CA GLN A 491 -2.71 -38.19 -42.53
C GLN A 491 -1.74 -37.04 -42.79
N ASN A 492 -0.69 -37.30 -43.57
CA ASN A 492 0.35 -36.34 -43.87
C ASN A 492 0.30 -36.00 -45.37
N VAL A 493 0.18 -34.72 -45.71
CA VAL A 493 0.27 -34.24 -47.09
C VAL A 493 1.41 -33.24 -47.18
N MET A 494 2.35 -33.49 -48.10
CA MET A 494 3.51 -32.65 -48.35
C MET A 494 3.29 -31.84 -49.63
N TYR A 495 3.31 -30.52 -49.52
CA TYR A 495 3.20 -29.61 -50.64
C TYR A 495 4.55 -28.94 -50.90
N PRO A 496 5.08 -28.90 -52.14
CA PRO A 496 6.16 -27.98 -52.50
C PRO A 496 5.71 -26.54 -52.26
N ILE A 497 6.59 -25.64 -51.79
CA ILE A 497 6.20 -24.24 -51.47
C ILE A 497 5.47 -23.56 -52.64
N THR A 498 5.95 -23.76 -53.88
CA THR A 498 5.38 -23.21 -55.12
C THR A 498 4.00 -23.76 -55.48
N GLN A 499 3.56 -24.84 -54.85
CA GLN A 499 2.28 -25.51 -55.09
C GLN A 499 1.40 -25.58 -53.82
N THR A 500 1.81 -24.92 -52.74
CA THR A 500 1.07 -24.89 -51.47
C THR A 500 -0.28 -24.19 -51.64
N PRO A 501 -1.41 -24.85 -51.37
CA PRO A 501 -2.71 -24.21 -51.44
C PRO A 501 -2.84 -23.12 -50.36
N VAL A 502 -3.17 -21.89 -50.76
CA VAL A 502 -3.34 -20.75 -49.83
C VAL A 502 -4.37 -21.03 -48.73
N ALA A 503 -5.36 -21.87 -48.99
CA ALA A 503 -6.36 -22.30 -48.01
C ALA A 503 -5.85 -23.34 -46.97
N LYS A 504 -4.66 -23.92 -47.18
CA LYS A 504 -4.03 -24.93 -46.30
C LYS A 504 -2.77 -24.42 -45.58
N SER A 505 -2.26 -23.24 -45.93
CA SER A 505 -1.14 -22.59 -45.21
C SER A 505 -1.51 -22.07 -43.83
N LYS A 506 -2.81 -22.03 -43.49
CA LYS A 506 -3.32 -21.66 -42.16
C LYS A 506 -4.33 -22.67 -41.68
N LEU A 507 -4.24 -23.05 -40.40
CA LEU A 507 -5.20 -23.92 -39.74
C LEU A 507 -6.58 -23.23 -39.60
N PRO A 508 -7.71 -23.97 -39.56
CA PRO A 508 -9.04 -23.39 -39.35
C PRO A 508 -9.23 -22.64 -38.02
N SER A 509 -8.32 -22.85 -37.08
CA SER A 509 -8.21 -22.19 -35.77
C SER A 509 -7.19 -21.05 -35.72
N PHE A 510 -6.49 -20.74 -36.82
CA PHE A 510 -5.40 -19.76 -36.84
C PHE A 510 -5.83 -18.38 -36.32
N ALA A 511 -5.17 -17.91 -35.27
CA ALA A 511 -5.38 -16.58 -34.69
C ALA A 511 -4.04 -15.99 -34.18
N TRP A 512 -3.63 -14.86 -34.74
CA TRP A 512 -2.37 -14.19 -34.43
C TRP A 512 -2.64 -12.81 -33.78
N PHE A 513 -2.13 -12.63 -32.56
CA PHE A 513 -2.49 -11.53 -31.64
C PHE A 513 -1.33 -10.58 -31.33
N ASP A 514 -0.35 -10.47 -32.21
CA ASP A 514 0.82 -9.59 -32.00
C ASP A 514 0.44 -8.14 -31.65
N TYR A 515 -0.68 -7.63 -32.19
CA TYR A 515 -1.22 -6.31 -31.82
C TYR A 515 -1.68 -6.17 -30.36
N VAL A 516 -1.91 -7.27 -29.63
CA VAL A 516 -2.29 -7.29 -28.20
C VAL A 516 -1.06 -7.40 -27.30
N ARG A 517 0.03 -7.98 -27.82
CA ARG A 517 1.28 -8.30 -27.12
C ARG A 517 1.83 -7.06 -26.38
N PRO A 518 2.19 -7.18 -25.09
CA PRO A 518 2.95 -6.15 -24.39
C PRO A 518 4.33 -5.95 -25.03
N LEU A 519 4.64 -4.73 -25.45
CA LEU A 519 5.93 -4.41 -26.10
C LEU A 519 7.01 -3.95 -25.12
N ASP A 520 6.62 -3.34 -24.00
CA ASP A 520 7.53 -2.88 -22.95
C ASP A 520 6.85 -2.85 -21.56
N LYS A 521 7.62 -2.45 -20.55
CA LYS A 521 7.19 -2.37 -19.13
C LYS A 521 6.11 -1.31 -18.82
N ASN A 522 5.86 -0.38 -19.73
CA ASN A 522 4.78 0.62 -19.64
C ASN A 522 3.54 0.15 -20.43
N ASP A 523 3.75 -0.60 -21.51
CA ASP A 523 2.68 -1.15 -22.35
C ASP A 523 1.79 -2.19 -21.63
N ILE A 524 2.22 -2.67 -20.46
CA ILE A 524 1.40 -3.48 -19.55
C ILE A 524 0.18 -2.72 -19.02
N PHE A 525 0.20 -1.38 -18.97
CA PHE A 525 -0.94 -0.56 -18.55
C PHE A 525 -1.96 -0.29 -19.68
N VAL A 526 -1.58 -0.55 -20.94
CA VAL A 526 -2.40 -0.27 -22.12
C VAL A 526 -3.21 -1.51 -22.49
N TRP A 527 -4.45 -1.60 -21.99
CA TRP A 527 -5.34 -2.71 -22.36
C TRP A 527 -5.80 -2.61 -23.82
N ARG A 528 -5.64 -3.71 -24.57
CA ARG A 528 -6.13 -3.87 -25.95
C ARG A 528 -7.06 -5.08 -26.00
N GLY A 529 -8.29 -4.86 -26.47
CA GLY A 529 -9.23 -5.95 -26.75
C GLY A 529 -8.81 -6.77 -27.97
N LYS A 530 -9.27 -8.02 -28.05
CA LYS A 530 -9.20 -8.82 -29.27
C LYS A 530 -10.13 -8.22 -30.32
N LYS A 531 -9.78 -8.32 -31.60
CA LYS A 531 -10.65 -7.89 -32.70
C LYS A 531 -11.85 -8.83 -32.79
N SER A 532 -13.05 -8.29 -33.02
CA SER A 532 -14.26 -9.10 -33.22
C SER A 532 -14.03 -10.18 -34.29
N GLY A 533 -14.50 -11.40 -34.02
CA GLY A 533 -14.27 -12.57 -34.87
C GLY A 533 -12.87 -13.21 -34.77
N THR A 534 -11.94 -12.65 -33.99
CA THR A 534 -10.67 -13.30 -33.63
C THR A 534 -10.67 -13.92 -32.23
N GLU A 535 -11.76 -13.81 -31.49
CA GLU A 535 -11.95 -14.45 -30.18
C GLU A 535 -11.91 -15.98 -30.28
N LEU A 536 -11.57 -16.67 -29.18
CA LEU A 536 -11.65 -18.13 -29.17
C LEU A 536 -13.11 -18.56 -29.36
N LYS A 537 -13.34 -19.53 -30.25
CA LYS A 537 -14.69 -19.97 -30.59
C LYS A 537 -15.24 -20.74 -29.41
N ASN A 538 -15.98 -20.09 -28.52
CA ASN A 538 -16.57 -20.74 -27.34
C ASN A 538 -17.26 -22.06 -27.76
N ILE A 539 -16.65 -23.19 -27.41
CA ILE A 539 -17.22 -24.52 -27.67
C ILE A 539 -18.11 -24.81 -26.46
N PRO A 540 -19.45 -24.64 -26.57
CA PRO A 540 -20.32 -24.98 -25.45
C PRO A 540 -20.08 -26.46 -25.12
N ARG A 541 -19.84 -26.77 -23.84
CA ARG A 541 -19.81 -28.15 -23.37
C ARG A 541 -21.07 -28.83 -23.92
N ARG A 542 -20.90 -29.89 -24.72
CA ARG A 542 -22.02 -30.75 -25.11
C ARG A 542 -22.74 -31.14 -23.82
N SER A 543 -23.96 -30.66 -23.65
CA SER A 543 -24.86 -31.19 -22.64
C SER A 543 -24.94 -32.70 -22.87
N ALA A 544 -24.75 -33.48 -21.81
CA ALA A 544 -24.99 -34.91 -21.91
C ALA A 544 -26.43 -35.12 -22.42
N PRO A 545 -26.66 -36.01 -23.41
CA PRO A 545 -28.00 -36.24 -23.92
C PRO A 545 -28.90 -36.66 -22.77
N LEU A 546 -29.97 -35.89 -22.54
CA LEU A 546 -30.92 -36.17 -21.47
C LEU A 546 -31.60 -37.51 -21.75
N GLN A 547 -31.26 -38.53 -20.95
CA GLN A 547 -31.90 -39.83 -21.03
C GLN A 547 -33.31 -39.74 -20.44
N HIS A 548 -34.32 -39.74 -21.31
CA HIS A 548 -35.70 -39.96 -20.89
C HIS A 548 -36.00 -41.46 -20.88
N ILE A 549 -36.39 -41.98 -19.73
CA ILE A 549 -36.91 -43.36 -19.61
C ILE A 549 -38.42 -43.30 -19.84
N SER A 550 -38.89 -43.87 -20.94
CA SER A 550 -40.31 -44.19 -21.16
C SER A 550 -40.45 -45.68 -21.46
N SER A 551 -41.37 -46.35 -20.76
CA SER A 551 -41.73 -47.76 -20.98
C SER A 551 -40.55 -48.76 -21.10
N GLY A 552 -39.54 -48.64 -20.22
CA GLY A 552 -38.54 -49.70 -19.99
C GLY A 552 -37.40 -49.83 -21.01
N SER A 553 -37.35 -48.98 -22.04
CA SER A 553 -36.29 -48.98 -23.05
C SER A 553 -35.58 -47.63 -23.13
N VAL A 554 -34.24 -47.64 -23.22
CA VAL A 554 -33.45 -46.42 -23.41
C VAL A 554 -33.45 -46.07 -24.90
N VAL A 555 -33.98 -44.89 -25.25
CA VAL A 555 -33.91 -44.34 -26.61
C VAL A 555 -33.10 -43.05 -26.59
N SER A 556 -32.01 -43.00 -27.34
CA SER A 556 -31.23 -41.79 -27.56
C SER A 556 -31.90 -40.91 -28.61
N VAL A 557 -32.30 -39.69 -28.22
CA VAL A 557 -32.78 -38.68 -29.17
C VAL A 557 -31.58 -38.08 -29.90
N GLU A 558 -31.51 -38.24 -31.22
CA GLU A 558 -30.58 -37.45 -32.04
C GLU A 558 -31.01 -35.98 -31.99
N SER A 559 -30.12 -35.13 -31.46
CA SER A 559 -30.30 -33.69 -31.50
C SER A 559 -30.12 -33.19 -32.92
N GLU A 560 -31.23 -32.85 -33.61
CA GLU A 560 -31.20 -32.19 -34.92
C GLU A 560 -30.45 -30.85 -34.84
N VAL A 561 -29.17 -30.87 -35.22
CA VAL A 561 -28.43 -29.63 -35.51
C VAL A 561 -28.77 -29.24 -36.94
N LYS A 562 -29.74 -28.33 -37.12
CA LYS A 562 -29.96 -27.68 -38.42
C LYS A 562 -28.67 -26.97 -38.86
N PRO A 563 -28.14 -27.23 -40.08
CA PRO A 563 -26.99 -26.52 -40.57
C PRO A 563 -27.27 -25.02 -40.71
N VAL A 564 -26.31 -24.18 -40.31
CA VAL A 564 -26.32 -22.76 -40.65
C VAL A 564 -26.13 -22.63 -42.15
N ALA A 565 -27.09 -22.01 -42.84
CA ALA A 565 -27.04 -21.84 -44.30
C ALA A 565 -25.83 -21.01 -44.72
N GLY A 566 -25.00 -21.57 -45.59
CA GLY A 566 -23.88 -20.87 -46.22
C GLY A 566 -24.28 -20.26 -47.56
N ALA A 567 -23.87 -19.00 -47.76
CA ALA A 567 -23.66 -18.32 -49.04
C ALA A 567 -24.38 -18.87 -50.30
N GLU A 568 -25.51 -18.27 -50.68
CA GLU A 568 -25.99 -18.37 -52.06
C GLU A 568 -25.15 -17.50 -53.00
N GLN A 569 -24.83 -18.07 -54.16
CA GLN A 569 -24.10 -17.40 -55.23
C GLN A 569 -25.04 -16.53 -56.06
N SER A 570 -24.61 -15.33 -56.41
CA SER A 570 -25.33 -14.44 -57.32
C SER A 570 -25.04 -14.74 -58.78
N LYS A 571 -26.08 -14.75 -59.64
CA LYS A 571 -26.06 -14.40 -61.08
C LYS A 571 -27.52 -14.19 -61.58
N PRO A 572 -27.76 -13.53 -62.73
CA PRO A 572 -28.66 -12.37 -62.75
C PRO A 572 -29.81 -12.43 -63.77
N ALA A 573 -30.81 -11.54 -63.61
CA ALA A 573 -31.54 -10.91 -64.72
C ALA A 573 -32.34 -9.67 -64.28
N ASP A 574 -32.34 -8.68 -65.17
CA ASP A 574 -33.16 -7.47 -65.37
C ASP A 574 -34.53 -7.29 -64.66
N GLY A 575 -34.93 -6.01 -64.51
CA GLY A 575 -36.34 -5.64 -64.74
C GLY A 575 -36.98 -4.52 -63.89
N ALA A 576 -36.85 -3.26 -64.33
CA ALA A 576 -37.89 -2.22 -64.29
C ALA A 576 -38.59 -1.77 -62.96
N ASP A 577 -38.21 -0.54 -62.55
CA ASP A 577 -39.10 0.64 -62.36
C ASP A 577 -39.93 0.96 -61.08
N ALA A 578 -40.07 2.29 -60.91
CA ALA A 578 -41.16 3.05 -60.25
C ALA A 578 -41.29 3.21 -58.70
N LYS A 579 -40.69 4.32 -58.22
CA LYS A 579 -41.34 5.50 -57.54
C LYS A 579 -42.07 5.43 -56.18
N GLN A 580 -41.70 6.40 -55.32
CA GLN A 580 -42.54 7.22 -54.38
C GLN A 580 -43.24 6.45 -53.21
N THR A 581 -43.59 6.96 -52.01
CA THR A 581 -43.45 8.20 -51.19
C THR A 581 -43.91 7.83 -49.74
N SER A 582 -43.70 8.54 -48.62
CA SER A 582 -42.97 9.77 -48.21
C SER A 582 -42.84 9.80 -46.65
N SER A 583 -42.41 10.92 -46.06
CA SER A 583 -42.81 11.52 -44.75
C SER A 583 -43.15 10.63 -43.52
N ALA A 584 -42.63 10.76 -42.28
CA ALA A 584 -42.02 11.83 -41.46
C ALA A 584 -42.83 12.13 -40.16
N ASP A 585 -42.08 12.37 -39.07
CA ASP A 585 -42.36 13.21 -37.87
C ASP A 585 -43.29 12.82 -36.70
N GLY A 586 -42.89 13.32 -35.50
CA GLY A 586 -43.62 13.36 -34.20
C GLY A 586 -43.25 12.25 -33.20
N VAL A 587 -42.53 12.40 -32.08
CA VAL A 587 -42.16 13.50 -31.13
C VAL A 587 -43.23 13.91 -30.09
N SER A 588 -43.05 13.45 -28.83
CA SER A 588 -43.26 14.13 -27.52
C SER A 588 -43.07 13.07 -26.40
N GLU A 589 -42.25 13.20 -25.35
CA GLU A 589 -41.97 14.21 -24.29
C GLU A 589 -42.80 14.06 -22.98
N LYS A 590 -42.09 13.63 -21.90
CA LYS A 590 -42.31 13.95 -20.45
C LYS A 590 -43.60 13.39 -19.79
N GLN A 591 -43.75 13.27 -18.46
CA GLN A 591 -43.03 13.87 -17.31
C GLN A 591 -43.06 12.99 -16.03
N LYS A 592 -42.25 13.36 -15.02
CA LYS A 592 -42.13 12.72 -13.69
C LYS A 592 -43.31 13.03 -12.73
N THR A 593 -43.54 12.14 -11.75
CA THR A 593 -43.79 12.53 -10.32
C THR A 593 -43.42 11.40 -9.35
N ALA A 594 -43.36 11.68 -8.04
CA ALA A 594 -42.75 10.83 -7.01
C ALA A 594 -43.70 10.46 -5.85
N GLY A 595 -43.32 9.48 -5.02
CA GLY A 595 -43.97 9.20 -3.73
C GLY A 595 -43.60 7.84 -3.12
N SER A 596 -42.92 7.84 -1.97
CA SER A 596 -42.78 6.66 -1.09
C SER A 596 -43.89 6.68 -0.01
N PRO A 597 -44.15 5.54 0.63
CA PRO A 597 -44.04 5.54 2.10
C PRO A 597 -43.34 4.30 2.69
N GLU A 598 -43.04 4.39 3.99
CA GLU A 598 -42.30 3.41 4.80
C GLU A 598 -43.10 2.12 5.11
N SER A 599 -42.36 1.04 5.45
CA SER A 599 -42.85 0.04 6.41
C SER A 599 -41.69 -0.61 7.18
N LYS A 600 -41.87 -0.77 8.49
CA LYS A 600 -41.03 -1.64 9.35
C LYS A 600 -41.43 -3.11 9.18
N PRO A 601 -40.59 -4.03 9.64
CA PRO A 601 -41.12 -5.04 10.56
C PRO A 601 -40.28 -5.24 11.83
N GLU A 602 -40.92 -5.84 12.84
CA GLU A 602 -40.40 -6.25 14.14
C GLU A 602 -40.72 -7.76 14.35
N SER A 603 -40.21 -8.38 15.42
CA SER A 603 -40.31 -9.82 15.80
C SER A 603 -39.34 -10.77 15.09
N ALA A 604 -38.81 -11.85 15.70
CA ALA A 604 -38.62 -12.21 17.11
C ALA A 604 -37.55 -13.35 17.20
N PRO A 605 -36.89 -13.59 18.35
CA PRO A 605 -35.86 -14.63 18.50
C PRO A 605 -36.39 -15.99 18.96
N VAL A 606 -35.65 -17.07 18.65
CA VAL A 606 -35.92 -18.47 19.07
C VAL A 606 -34.59 -19.12 19.55
N PRO A 607 -34.58 -20.03 20.56
CA PRO A 607 -33.47 -20.09 21.53
C PRO A 607 -32.50 -21.28 21.36
N ALA A 608 -31.56 -21.37 22.31
CA ALA A 608 -30.55 -22.42 22.46
C ALA A 608 -31.13 -23.79 22.88
N SER A 609 -30.31 -24.84 22.76
CA SER A 609 -30.54 -26.18 23.30
C SER A 609 -29.26 -26.74 23.95
N ASP A 610 -29.42 -27.53 25.01
CA ASP A 610 -28.38 -27.90 25.97
C ASP A 610 -27.56 -29.17 25.64
N SER A 611 -26.36 -29.20 26.22
CA SER A 611 -25.61 -30.33 26.80
C SER A 611 -25.72 -31.77 26.24
N VAL A 612 -24.54 -32.38 26.03
CA VAL A 612 -24.21 -33.72 26.57
C VAL A 612 -22.83 -33.66 27.23
N LYS A 613 -22.62 -34.52 28.24
CA LYS A 613 -21.48 -34.54 29.16
C LYS A 613 -20.79 -35.91 29.15
N ASP A 614 -19.64 -35.99 29.83
CA ASP A 614 -18.90 -37.20 30.24
C ASP A 614 -18.17 -37.97 29.10
N SER A 615 -17.03 -38.63 29.33
CA SER A 615 -16.44 -39.11 30.60
C SER A 615 -14.89 -39.05 30.67
N ASP A 616 -14.36 -38.87 31.88
CA ASP A 616 -12.94 -39.06 32.24
C ASP A 616 -12.45 -40.51 32.09
N VAL A 617 -11.15 -40.69 31.84
CA VAL A 617 -10.34 -41.77 32.45
C VAL A 617 -8.94 -41.23 32.80
N GLN A 618 -8.60 -41.22 34.09
CA GLN A 618 -7.23 -41.10 34.59
C GLN A 618 -6.58 -42.49 34.66
N THR A 619 -5.28 -42.61 34.38
CA THR A 619 -4.24 -42.92 35.40
C THR A 619 -2.83 -43.06 34.77
N ALA A 620 -1.80 -42.76 35.57
CA ALA A 620 -0.36 -42.81 35.26
C ALA A 620 0.27 -44.07 35.95
N PRO A 621 1.59 -44.21 36.23
CA PRO A 621 2.77 -43.40 35.87
C PRO A 621 4.03 -44.22 35.47
N GLY A 622 5.15 -43.51 35.20
CA GLY A 622 6.51 -44.01 35.51
C GLY A 622 7.57 -43.89 34.41
N GLY A 623 8.78 -43.44 34.77
CA GLY A 623 10.00 -43.57 33.95
C GLY A 623 10.88 -42.33 33.84
N GLU A 624 11.79 -42.12 34.80
CA GLU A 624 12.90 -41.17 34.63
C GLU A 624 14.01 -41.75 33.75
N THR A 625 14.74 -40.92 32.99
CA THR A 625 16.20 -41.07 32.88
C THR A 625 16.86 -39.76 32.45
N LYS A 626 17.95 -39.39 33.14
CA LYS A 626 18.88 -38.33 32.73
C LYS A 626 19.89 -38.90 31.73
N THR A 627 20.34 -38.08 30.78
CA THR A 627 21.74 -38.12 30.32
C THR A 627 22.21 -36.71 29.96
N GLU A 628 23.36 -36.32 30.50
CA GLU A 628 24.10 -35.11 30.09
C GLU A 628 24.97 -35.41 28.85
N ALA A 629 25.18 -34.44 27.97
CA ALA A 629 26.34 -34.42 27.10
C ALA A 629 26.75 -32.97 26.77
N LYS A 630 27.97 -32.60 27.17
CA LYS A 630 28.65 -31.39 26.69
C LYS A 630 29.14 -31.60 25.25
N THR A 631 29.22 -30.53 24.48
CA THR A 631 30.30 -30.39 23.48
C THR A 631 30.72 -28.94 23.37
N ASP A 632 31.93 -28.64 23.85
CA ASP A 632 32.69 -27.45 23.46
C ASP A 632 33.17 -27.60 22.00
N VAL A 633 33.59 -26.49 21.35
CA VAL A 633 34.91 -26.32 20.68
C VAL A 633 34.93 -25.18 19.64
N GLU A 634 35.91 -24.30 19.85
CA GLU A 634 36.64 -23.39 18.93
C GLU A 634 35.92 -22.42 17.97
N LEU A 635 36.04 -21.13 18.32
CA LEU A 635 36.51 -20.09 17.40
C LEU A 635 37.96 -20.37 16.97
N LYS A 636 38.28 -20.16 15.68
CA LYS A 636 39.64 -19.88 15.20
C LYS A 636 39.60 -18.87 14.06
N ASP A 637 40.20 -17.70 14.30
CA ASP A 637 40.66 -16.79 13.25
C ASP A 637 41.84 -17.42 12.49
N ASN A 638 42.00 -17.07 11.22
CA ASN A 638 43.34 -16.85 10.64
C ASN A 638 43.32 -16.09 9.31
N LYS A 639 44.04 -14.95 9.33
CA LYS A 639 44.74 -14.27 8.22
C LYS A 639 43.95 -13.71 7.04
#